data_AF-A0A8S1AUP8-F1
#
_entry.id   AF-A0A8S1AUP8-F1
#
_cell.length_a   1.000
_cell.length_b   1.000
_cell.length_c   1.000
_cell.angle_alpha   90.00
_cell.angle_beta   90.00
_cell.angle_gamma   90.00
#
_symmetry.space_group_name_H-M   'P 1'
#
loop_
_entity.id
_entity.type
_entity.pdbx_description
1 polymer ?
#
loop_
_entity_poly.entity_id
_entity_poly.type
_entity_poly.pdbx_seq_one_letter_code
_entity_poly.pdbx_strand_id
1 'polypeptide(L)'
;MKVDTASSSDKPKIPLPTLSQINADRITQLANQYWSPQTKESHLPYDASIVESIYQAEILGSNFSVRRIMMLEFSQYLENFLWPHYETDEATHAHMMSIIVMINEKFRERVPAWQAFLKKPDQFPGFFEQVLRASVAEDNKSNNMREQTALLLFLNHCFGSMEVQLCRDQVKRLVSLSMWISLQEGRRNQEFKAVPKWRKYWRAIQKKDKPELLEKLSWERRYLQRLMIKFMRILESIPETGELDSHSVRYCERFLELMIDLEALLPTRRFFNTVMDDCHLVVRCQMAPLTRRSEGQLFDQLLNMLKFYARFEISDETGDPMTDRDMTLLHYSRITSLQKAAFSKFPDLRLFALANVASVDTRDSLHRHFGNLSEKALRAIATYLHLVPPEGKESESPWHRLDKEFLKELLISRHERRISQLEELNSMPLYPTEEVIWDENVVPTEIYSGENCLALPKLNLQFLTLHDYLLRNFNLFRLESTYEIRQDIEDAVYRLAPWRSEDGSVYFGGWARMAHPITSFAVVEVAKPNIGEKAPSCVRADVTVTLSVRNEIKHEWESLRKHDVCFLVTVRPTQGIGTKYDYRKSMVEQAGIVYVRGCEVEGMLDASGRVIEEGPEPRPELEGDARTFRLLLDPNQYRLDLDHASKGTEDVYETFNIVMRRKPKENNFKAVLETIRELMNTECVVPEWLHDIVLGYGDPGQAHYTRMPNEIPTLDFNDTFLDMEHLRSSFPGYEIKVKTDDPRKLIRPFK
;
A
#
# COMPACT_ATOMS: atom_id res chain seq x y z
N MET A 1 5.61 10.95 -47.39
CA MET A 1 6.25 12.22 -47.82
C MET A 1 5.46 13.34 -47.17
N LYS A 2 6.14 14.18 -46.37
CA LYS A 2 5.64 15.18 -45.39
C LYS A 2 4.87 14.61 -44.19
N VAL A 3 5.60 14.55 -43.09
CA VAL A 3 5.19 14.26 -41.73
C VAL A 3 5.03 15.61 -41.05
N ASP A 4 3.79 16.02 -40.72
CA ASP A 4 3.53 17.25 -39.96
C ASP A 4 3.31 16.92 -38.48
N THR A 5 4.36 17.23 -37.73
CA THR A 5 4.49 17.58 -36.32
C THR A 5 3.25 17.50 -35.42
N ALA A 6 3.30 16.57 -34.48
CA ALA A 6 2.56 16.61 -33.22
C ALA A 6 2.99 17.84 -32.39
N SER A 7 2.02 18.63 -31.96
CA SER A 7 2.22 19.69 -30.97
C SER A 7 2.56 19.06 -29.62
N SER A 8 3.80 19.21 -29.18
CA SER A 8 4.23 18.88 -27.83
C SER A 8 3.49 19.75 -26.82
N SER A 9 2.64 19.15 -26.00
CA SER A 9 2.11 19.76 -24.78
C SER A 9 3.27 19.96 -23.81
N ASP A 10 3.71 21.20 -23.62
CA ASP A 10 4.66 21.58 -22.57
C ASP A 10 4.05 21.25 -21.20
N LYS A 11 4.44 20.10 -20.64
CA LYS A 11 4.19 19.74 -19.25
C LYS A 11 4.96 20.72 -18.35
N PRO A 12 4.41 21.18 -17.21
CA PRO A 12 5.11 22.10 -16.32
C PRO A 12 6.29 21.40 -15.65
N LYS A 13 7.47 21.44 -16.28
CA LYS A 13 8.73 21.15 -15.60
C LYS A 13 9.05 22.32 -14.69
N ILE A 14 9.45 22.04 -13.45
CA ILE A 14 10.11 23.02 -12.58
C ILE A 14 11.22 23.68 -13.42
N PRO A 15 11.25 25.01 -13.56
CA PRO A 15 12.20 25.67 -14.43
C PRO A 15 13.63 25.32 -14.01
N LEU A 16 14.34 24.60 -14.89
CA LEU A 16 15.72 24.19 -14.66
C LEU A 16 16.60 25.45 -14.63
N PRO A 17 17.42 25.65 -13.58
CA PRO A 17 18.31 26.81 -13.51
C PRO A 17 19.32 26.81 -14.65
N THR A 18 19.70 28.01 -15.12
CA THR A 18 20.76 28.15 -16.11
C THR A 18 22.11 27.73 -15.52
N LEU A 19 23.05 27.27 -16.36
CA LEU A 19 24.43 26.94 -15.94
C LEU A 19 25.09 28.07 -15.12
N SER A 20 24.81 29.33 -15.46
CA SER A 20 25.27 30.49 -14.71
C SER A 20 24.66 30.61 -13.31
N GLN A 21 23.37 30.30 -13.14
CA GLN A 21 22.70 30.29 -11.84
C GLN A 21 23.19 29.13 -10.96
N ILE A 22 23.47 27.97 -11.55
CA ILE A 22 24.03 26.82 -10.84
C ILE A 22 25.44 27.15 -10.32
N ASN A 23 26.29 27.76 -11.15
CA ASN A 23 27.66 28.12 -10.75
C ASN A 23 27.71 29.26 -9.72
N ALA A 24 26.73 30.16 -9.72
CA ALA A 24 26.60 31.23 -8.73
C ALA A 24 25.97 30.74 -7.41
N ASP A 25 25.44 29.52 -7.37
CA ASP A 25 24.77 28.99 -6.18
C ASP A 25 25.77 28.65 -5.08
N ARG A 26 25.41 29.01 -3.84
CA ARG A 26 26.23 28.78 -2.65
C ARG A 26 26.57 27.30 -2.42
N ILE A 27 25.65 26.38 -2.67
CA ILE A 27 25.90 24.93 -2.52
C ILE A 27 26.96 24.50 -3.53
N THR A 28 26.85 24.92 -4.79
CA THR A 28 27.82 24.59 -5.84
C THR A 28 29.21 25.15 -5.53
N GLN A 29 29.27 26.39 -5.02
CA GLN A 29 30.54 27.00 -4.61
C GLN A 29 31.20 26.23 -3.47
N LEU A 30 30.45 25.87 -2.43
CA LEU A 30 30.95 25.05 -1.32
C LEU A 30 31.36 23.66 -1.81
N ALA A 31 30.56 23.03 -2.68
CA ALA A 31 30.90 21.73 -3.26
C ALA A 31 32.25 21.78 -3.97
N ASN A 32 32.45 22.77 -4.85
CA ASN A 32 33.70 22.92 -5.59
C ASN A 32 34.91 23.20 -4.67
N GLN A 33 34.70 23.82 -3.51
CA GLN A 33 35.76 24.08 -2.54
C GLN A 33 36.13 22.86 -1.69
N TYR A 34 35.21 21.93 -1.45
CA TYR A 34 35.38 20.94 -0.39
C TYR A 34 35.16 19.46 -0.80
N TRP A 35 34.23 19.15 -1.72
CA TRP A 35 33.84 17.74 -1.95
C TRP A 35 33.42 17.35 -3.37
N SER A 36 33.32 18.31 -4.30
CA SER A 36 32.92 18.07 -5.67
C SER A 36 33.93 17.15 -6.39
N PRO A 37 33.49 16.09 -7.08
CA PRO A 37 34.41 15.22 -7.81
C PRO A 37 35.25 15.95 -8.86
N GLN A 38 34.75 17.07 -9.40
CA GLN A 38 35.37 17.82 -10.49
C GLN A 38 36.58 18.64 -10.05
N THR A 39 36.68 18.99 -8.77
CA THR A 39 37.72 19.87 -8.21
C THR A 39 38.57 19.18 -7.14
N LYS A 40 38.61 17.85 -7.16
CA LYS A 40 39.24 16.99 -6.15
C LYS A 40 40.68 17.36 -5.79
N GLU A 41 41.45 17.87 -6.76
CA GLU A 41 42.86 18.24 -6.57
C GLU A 41 43.06 19.52 -5.75
N SER A 42 42.02 20.35 -5.61
CA SER A 42 42.09 21.68 -4.97
C SER A 42 41.15 21.82 -3.77
N HIS A 43 40.71 20.71 -3.16
CA HIS A 43 39.82 20.76 -2.01
C HIS A 43 40.51 21.33 -0.76
N LEU A 44 39.77 22.15 -0.03
CA LEU A 44 40.13 22.57 1.32
C LEU A 44 39.99 21.39 2.32
N PRO A 45 40.70 21.43 3.47
CA PRO A 45 40.51 20.44 4.53
C PRO A 45 39.07 20.40 5.04
N TYR A 46 38.68 19.25 5.62
CA TYR A 46 37.38 19.09 6.26
C TYR A 46 37.17 20.12 7.37
N ASP A 47 35.96 20.70 7.39
CA ASP A 47 35.53 21.66 8.40
C ASP A 47 34.07 21.36 8.79
N ALA A 48 33.88 20.94 10.05
CA ALA A 48 32.57 20.60 10.60
C ALA A 48 31.59 21.79 10.61
N SER A 49 32.10 23.03 10.67
CA SER A 49 31.26 24.24 10.63
C SER A 49 30.52 24.41 9.30
N ILE A 50 31.05 23.83 8.21
CA ILE A 50 30.39 23.82 6.91
C ILE A 50 29.13 22.96 6.93
N VAL A 51 29.18 21.80 7.61
CA VAL A 51 28.01 20.93 7.78
C VAL A 51 26.91 21.64 8.57
N GLU A 52 27.27 22.28 9.69
CA GLU A 52 26.34 23.10 10.47
C GLU A 52 25.73 24.25 9.65
N SER A 53 26.58 24.97 8.92
CA SER A 53 26.15 26.09 8.07
C SER A 53 25.18 25.65 6.96
N ILE A 54 25.47 24.54 6.27
CA ILE A 54 24.58 23.97 5.24
C ILE A 54 23.27 23.52 5.88
N TYR A 55 23.34 22.80 7.00
CA TYR A 55 22.14 22.32 7.67
C TYR A 55 21.22 23.48 8.10
N GLN A 56 21.77 24.51 8.75
CA GLN A 56 20.99 25.64 9.24
C GLN A 56 20.46 26.52 8.10
N ALA A 57 21.29 26.88 7.12
CA ALA A 57 20.90 27.83 6.09
C ALA A 57 20.16 27.17 4.91
N GLU A 58 20.60 26.00 4.47
CA GLU A 58 20.15 25.40 3.21
C GLU A 58 19.12 24.29 3.41
N ILE A 59 19.16 23.57 4.53
CA ILE A 59 18.18 22.52 4.85
C ILE A 59 17.06 23.10 5.71
N LEU A 60 17.36 23.58 6.93
CA LEU A 60 16.37 24.18 7.82
C LEU A 60 15.86 25.53 7.32
N GLY A 61 16.77 26.43 6.91
CA GLY A 61 16.42 27.78 6.44
C GLY A 61 15.60 27.81 5.15
N SER A 62 15.74 26.78 4.30
CA SER A 62 14.89 26.58 3.11
C SER A 62 13.63 25.77 3.40
N ASN A 63 13.47 25.33 4.64
CA ASN A 63 12.37 24.49 5.10
C ASN A 63 12.33 23.16 4.32
N PHE A 64 13.45 22.43 4.29
CA PHE A 64 13.63 21.15 3.59
C PHE A 64 13.25 21.21 2.11
N SER A 65 13.63 22.29 1.41
CA SER A 65 13.34 22.44 -0.01
C SER A 65 13.98 21.30 -0.82
N VAL A 66 13.16 20.51 -1.52
CA VAL A 66 13.61 19.42 -2.40
C VAL A 66 14.69 19.89 -3.36
N ARG A 67 14.53 21.08 -3.94
CA ARG A 67 15.53 21.63 -4.87
C ARG A 67 16.90 21.82 -4.21
N ARG A 68 16.98 22.30 -2.97
CA ARG A 68 18.26 22.44 -2.24
C ARG A 68 18.86 21.07 -1.92
N ILE A 69 18.01 20.14 -1.48
CA ILE A 69 18.39 18.77 -1.14
C ILE A 69 18.94 18.02 -2.36
N MET A 70 18.26 18.10 -3.51
CA MET A 70 18.73 17.56 -4.79
C MET A 70 20.10 18.11 -5.20
N MET A 71 20.33 19.42 -5.01
CA MET A 71 21.63 20.02 -5.33
C MET A 71 22.76 19.46 -4.44
N LEU A 72 22.49 19.22 -3.16
CA LEU A 72 23.45 18.58 -2.26
C LEU A 72 23.72 17.13 -2.68
N GLU A 73 22.67 16.35 -2.94
CA GLU A 73 22.79 14.94 -3.35
C GLU A 73 23.57 14.81 -4.66
N PHE A 74 23.20 15.60 -5.69
CA PHE A 74 23.84 15.58 -7.00
C PHE A 74 25.33 15.94 -6.93
N SER A 75 25.71 16.79 -5.98
CA SER A 75 27.11 17.16 -5.72
C SER A 75 27.92 16.08 -4.97
N GLN A 76 27.31 14.93 -4.65
CA GLN A 76 27.89 13.84 -3.85
C GLN A 76 28.27 14.25 -2.43
N TYR A 77 27.42 15.07 -1.79
CA TYR A 77 27.64 15.57 -0.44
C TYR A 77 27.76 14.45 0.59
N LEU A 78 26.98 13.37 0.45
CA LEU A 78 27.03 12.21 1.34
C LEU A 78 28.36 11.45 1.22
N GLU A 79 28.72 11.07 0.00
CA GLU A 79 29.85 10.18 -0.29
C GLU A 79 31.20 10.84 -0.05
N ASN A 80 31.30 12.14 -0.30
CA ASN A 80 32.58 12.85 -0.35
C ASN A 80 32.80 13.77 0.86
N PHE A 81 31.75 14.22 1.56
CA PHE A 81 31.88 15.16 2.68
C PHE A 81 31.30 14.63 3.99
N LEU A 82 30.06 14.12 3.99
CA LEU A 82 29.39 13.73 5.23
C LEU A 82 29.92 12.41 5.81
N TRP A 83 29.75 11.29 5.09
CA TRP A 83 30.01 9.96 5.65
C TRP A 83 31.50 9.69 5.94
N PRO A 84 32.46 10.07 5.07
CA PRO A 84 33.87 9.85 5.34
C PRO A 84 34.36 10.49 6.65
N HIS A 85 33.75 11.62 7.05
CA HIS A 85 34.13 12.42 8.22
C HIS A 85 33.15 12.28 9.38
N TYR A 86 32.18 11.36 9.29
CA TYR A 86 31.33 11.02 10.43
C TYR A 86 32.14 10.16 11.41
N GLU A 87 32.14 10.58 12.68
CA GLU A 87 32.74 9.88 13.81
C GLU A 87 31.69 9.77 14.94
N THR A 88 31.52 8.56 15.45
CA THR A 88 30.60 8.27 16.56
C THR A 88 30.99 9.09 17.79
N ASP A 89 30.00 9.55 18.55
CA ASP A 89 30.13 10.39 19.75
C ASP A 89 30.65 11.84 19.52
N GLU A 90 31.28 12.14 18.38
CA GLU A 90 31.71 13.49 18.01
C GLU A 90 30.73 14.20 17.06
N ALA A 91 30.05 13.46 16.20
CA ALA A 91 29.17 14.02 15.19
C ALA A 91 27.93 14.73 15.78
N THR A 92 27.65 15.93 15.26
CA THR A 92 26.55 16.76 15.73
C THR A 92 25.18 16.30 15.19
N HIS A 93 24.10 16.86 15.75
CA HIS A 93 22.74 16.66 15.24
C HIS A 93 22.61 17.08 13.78
N ALA A 94 23.23 18.20 13.38
CA ALA A 94 23.22 18.68 12.00
C ALA A 94 23.91 17.71 11.04
N HIS A 95 25.03 17.12 11.46
CA HIS A 95 25.74 16.12 10.66
C HIS A 95 24.89 14.86 10.47
N MET A 96 24.32 14.34 11.56
CA MET A 96 23.41 13.19 11.52
C MET A 96 22.19 13.46 10.62
N MET A 97 21.51 14.58 10.81
CA MET A 97 20.32 14.95 10.03
C MET A 97 20.65 15.19 8.56
N SER A 98 21.81 15.78 8.24
CA SER A 98 22.26 15.94 6.86
C SER A 98 22.45 14.59 6.17
N ILE A 99 23.03 13.59 6.86
CA ILE A 99 23.16 12.22 6.33
C ILE A 99 21.78 11.61 6.07
N ILE A 100 20.86 11.71 7.04
CA ILE A 100 19.48 11.21 6.92
C ILE A 100 18.78 11.81 5.69
N VAL A 101 18.86 13.12 5.52
CA VAL A 101 18.22 13.83 4.40
C VAL A 101 18.80 13.37 3.06
N MET A 102 20.12 13.17 2.95
CA MET A 102 20.73 12.64 1.72
C MET A 102 20.27 11.20 1.43
N ILE A 103 20.13 10.35 2.45
CA ILE A 103 19.66 8.98 2.24
C ILE A 103 18.20 8.95 1.78
N ASN A 104 17.32 9.69 2.45
CA ASN A 104 15.93 9.78 2.05
C ASN A 104 15.79 10.30 0.61
N GLU A 105 16.62 11.27 0.23
CA GLU A 105 16.66 11.79 -1.13
C GLU A 105 17.10 10.73 -2.15
N LYS A 106 18.12 9.93 -1.83
CA LYS A 106 18.56 8.82 -2.70
C LYS A 106 17.45 7.79 -2.93
N PHE A 107 16.65 7.50 -1.90
CA PHE A 107 15.47 6.65 -2.05
C PHE A 107 14.39 7.30 -2.92
N ARG A 108 14.16 8.61 -2.76
CA ARG A 108 13.21 9.38 -3.58
C ARG A 108 13.58 9.36 -5.07
N GLU A 109 14.88 9.54 -5.37
CA GLU A 109 15.44 9.50 -6.73
C GLU A 109 15.73 8.07 -7.24
N ARG A 110 15.46 7.03 -6.43
CA ARG A 110 15.66 5.61 -6.76
C ARG A 110 17.09 5.27 -7.17
N VAL A 111 18.08 5.86 -6.49
CA VAL A 111 19.51 5.57 -6.66
C VAL A 111 20.08 4.76 -5.49
N PRO A 112 21.21 4.05 -5.65
CA PRO A 112 21.78 3.23 -4.56
C PRO A 112 22.12 4.06 -3.31
N ALA A 113 21.37 3.85 -2.22
CA ALA A 113 21.50 4.65 -0.99
C ALA A 113 22.64 4.19 -0.06
N TRP A 114 22.92 2.88 -0.01
CA TRP A 114 23.75 2.30 1.05
C TRP A 114 25.27 2.24 0.76
N GLN A 115 25.69 2.58 -0.45
CA GLN A 115 27.06 2.37 -0.93
C GLN A 115 28.11 3.13 -0.12
N ALA A 116 27.80 4.36 0.33
CA ALA A 116 28.70 5.14 1.17
C ALA A 116 29.01 4.42 2.49
N PHE A 117 27.98 3.89 3.15
CA PHE A 117 28.11 3.18 4.42
C PHE A 117 28.90 1.88 4.27
N LEU A 118 28.71 1.14 3.17
CA LEU A 118 29.45 -0.11 2.93
C LEU A 118 30.96 0.11 2.76
N LYS A 119 31.41 1.30 2.34
CA LYS A 119 32.84 1.63 2.24
C LYS A 119 33.50 1.91 3.59
N LYS A 120 32.76 2.46 4.56
CA LYS A 120 33.23 2.73 5.94
C LYS A 120 32.14 2.27 6.93
N PRO A 121 31.97 0.95 7.16
CA PRO A 121 30.83 0.42 7.91
C PRO A 121 30.94 0.61 9.43
N ASP A 122 32.15 0.80 9.97
CA ASP A 122 32.43 0.75 11.40
C ASP A 122 31.67 1.82 12.22
N GLN A 123 31.35 2.96 11.60
CA GLN A 123 30.66 4.08 12.25
C GLN A 123 29.13 3.94 12.22
N PHE A 124 28.59 3.03 11.40
CA PHE A 124 27.14 2.89 11.21
C PHE A 124 26.37 2.48 12.47
N PRO A 125 26.87 1.58 13.34
CA PRO A 125 26.18 1.24 14.59
C PRO A 125 25.99 2.45 15.52
N GLY A 126 27.02 3.31 15.63
CA GLY A 126 26.99 4.53 16.43
C GLY A 126 26.05 5.58 15.84
N PHE A 127 26.13 5.81 14.53
CA PHE A 127 25.17 6.64 13.78
C PHE A 127 23.74 6.18 13.99
N PHE A 128 23.46 4.89 13.81
CA PHE A 128 22.13 4.33 13.98
C PHE A 128 21.61 4.51 15.42
N GLU A 129 22.46 4.33 16.44
CA GLU A 129 22.07 4.62 17.83
C GLU A 129 21.71 6.10 18.04
N GLN A 130 22.46 7.03 17.44
CA GLN A 130 22.15 8.46 17.46
C GLN A 130 20.77 8.75 16.85
N VAL A 131 20.46 8.13 15.70
CA VAL A 131 19.15 8.22 15.02
C VAL A 131 18.03 7.70 15.93
N LEU A 132 18.21 6.52 16.53
CA LEU A 132 17.20 5.95 17.43
C LEU A 132 16.92 6.92 18.60
N ARG A 133 17.96 7.45 19.24
CA ARG A 133 17.82 8.40 20.35
C ARG A 133 17.08 9.67 19.92
N ALA A 134 17.44 10.26 18.78
CA ALA A 134 16.81 11.46 18.24
C ALA A 134 15.33 11.27 17.88
N SER A 135 14.97 10.10 17.34
CA SER A 135 13.58 9.79 16.93
C SER A 135 12.60 9.68 18.10
N VAL A 136 13.08 9.35 19.31
CA VAL A 136 12.24 9.25 20.53
C VAL A 136 12.53 10.35 21.56
N ALA A 137 13.40 11.32 21.22
CA ALA A 137 13.66 12.46 22.09
C ALA A 137 12.38 13.31 22.29
N GLU A 138 12.28 13.92 23.47
CA GLU A 138 11.19 14.82 23.91
C GLU A 138 11.73 16.24 24.22
N ASP A 139 12.90 16.59 23.69
CA ASP A 139 13.56 17.89 23.90
C ASP A 139 13.10 18.96 22.88
N ASN A 140 13.59 20.20 23.00
CA ASN A 140 13.24 21.27 22.04
C ASN A 140 13.60 20.95 20.58
N LYS A 141 14.55 20.03 20.33
CA LYS A 141 14.89 19.54 18.98
C LYS A 141 13.80 18.62 18.42
N SER A 142 13.08 17.92 19.29
CA SER A 142 11.90 17.13 18.93
C SER A 142 10.68 17.96 18.51
N ASN A 143 10.70 19.30 18.67
CA ASN A 143 9.61 20.18 18.22
C ASN A 143 9.55 20.33 16.69
N ASN A 144 10.64 20.05 15.96
CA ASN A 144 10.62 20.12 14.51
C ASN A 144 10.06 18.82 13.91
N MET A 145 8.76 18.80 13.63
CA MET A 145 8.09 17.62 13.07
C MET A 145 8.65 17.17 11.71
N ARG A 146 9.31 18.04 10.94
CA ARG A 146 9.95 17.64 9.67
C ARG A 146 11.20 16.80 9.91
N GLU A 147 12.04 17.19 10.88
CA GLU A 147 13.18 16.38 11.30
C GLU A 147 12.71 15.01 11.79
N GLN A 148 11.66 14.98 12.62
CA GLN A 148 11.07 13.75 13.14
C GLN A 148 10.50 12.86 12.03
N THR A 149 9.88 13.46 11.02
CA THR A 149 9.37 12.75 9.84
C THR A 149 10.52 12.18 9.00
N ALA A 150 11.60 12.94 8.79
CA ALA A 150 12.78 12.45 8.07
C ALA A 150 13.48 11.30 8.80
N LEU A 151 13.53 11.34 10.13
CA LEU A 151 14.01 10.24 10.97
C LEU A 151 13.16 8.98 10.79
N LEU A 152 11.82 9.10 10.81
CA LEU A 152 10.92 7.96 10.57
C LEU A 152 11.12 7.36 9.17
N LEU A 153 11.23 8.21 8.15
CA LEU A 153 11.43 7.77 6.78
C LEU A 153 12.76 7.00 6.61
N PHE A 154 13.84 7.50 7.21
CA PHE A 154 15.13 6.79 7.23
C PHE A 154 15.03 5.45 7.94
N LEU A 155 14.37 5.39 9.10
CA LEU A 155 14.16 4.13 9.82
C LEU A 155 13.36 3.15 8.98
N ASN A 156 12.33 3.63 8.28
CA ASN A 156 11.55 2.80 7.38
C ASN A 156 12.44 2.23 6.25
N HIS A 157 13.30 3.04 5.64
CA HIS A 157 14.28 2.56 4.68
C HIS A 157 15.23 1.49 5.25
N CYS A 158 15.69 1.64 6.50
CA CYS A 158 16.51 0.62 7.16
C CYS A 158 15.77 -0.70 7.38
N PHE A 159 14.51 -0.65 7.83
CA PHE A 159 13.68 -1.86 7.98
C PHE A 159 13.32 -2.49 6.63
N GLY A 160 13.11 -1.68 5.59
CA GLY A 160 12.85 -2.14 4.24
C GLY A 160 14.08 -2.69 3.50
N SER A 161 15.29 -2.49 4.02
CA SER A 161 16.56 -2.90 3.40
C SER A 161 17.27 -4.03 4.17
N MET A 162 16.52 -5.01 4.69
CA MET A 162 17.07 -6.13 5.47
C MET A 162 17.97 -7.08 4.65
N GLU A 163 17.95 -7.01 3.33
CA GLU A 163 18.92 -7.68 2.45
C GLU A 163 20.33 -7.13 2.64
N VAL A 164 20.46 -5.84 2.96
CA VAL A 164 21.74 -5.20 3.27
C VAL A 164 22.18 -5.60 4.67
N GLN A 165 23.28 -6.36 4.77
CA GLN A 165 23.78 -6.89 6.04
C GLN A 165 23.95 -5.79 7.11
N LEU A 166 24.49 -4.63 6.70
CA LEU A 166 24.70 -3.49 7.59
C LEU A 166 23.39 -3.03 8.27
N CYS A 167 22.31 -2.90 7.50
CA CYS A 167 21.00 -2.52 8.03
C CYS A 167 20.41 -3.65 8.89
N ARG A 168 20.44 -4.88 8.37
CA ARG A 168 19.91 -6.08 9.04
C ARG A 168 20.47 -6.26 10.45
N ASP A 169 21.78 -6.10 10.62
CA ASP A 169 22.46 -6.29 11.89
C ASP A 169 22.00 -5.25 12.94
N GLN A 170 21.62 -4.04 12.51
CA GLN A 170 21.12 -2.99 13.40
C GLN A 170 19.61 -3.12 13.70
N VAL A 171 18.78 -3.45 12.70
CA VAL A 171 17.32 -3.46 12.87
C VAL A 171 16.81 -4.76 13.50
N LYS A 172 17.46 -5.90 13.25
CA LYS A 172 17.03 -7.21 13.75
C LYS A 172 16.92 -7.26 15.27
N ARG A 173 17.81 -6.57 16.00
CA ARG A 173 17.77 -6.49 17.48
C ARG A 173 16.54 -5.74 18.01
N LEU A 174 15.91 -4.88 17.21
CA LEU A 174 14.74 -4.10 17.59
C LEU A 174 13.42 -4.88 17.46
N VAL A 175 13.42 -5.94 16.64
CA VAL A 175 12.23 -6.77 16.30
C VAL A 175 12.37 -8.23 16.74
N SER A 176 13.41 -8.55 17.52
CA SER A 176 13.64 -9.89 18.06
C SER A 176 12.75 -10.17 19.29
N LEU A 177 12.60 -11.46 19.66
CA LEU A 177 11.84 -11.90 20.85
C LEU A 177 12.14 -11.09 22.13
N SER A 178 13.38 -10.61 22.28
CA SER A 178 13.80 -9.77 23.41
C SER A 178 13.00 -8.48 23.59
N MET A 179 12.33 -7.99 22.54
CA MET A 179 11.48 -6.81 22.60
C MET A 179 10.30 -7.00 23.55
N TRP A 180 9.85 -8.23 23.82
CA TRP A 180 8.78 -8.54 24.78
C TRP A 180 9.06 -8.17 26.24
N ILE A 181 10.22 -7.56 26.52
CA ILE A 181 10.44 -6.85 27.79
C ILE A 181 9.50 -5.64 27.93
N SER A 182 9.00 -5.12 26.81
CA SER A 182 8.03 -4.02 26.71
C SER A 182 6.62 -4.45 27.12
N LEU A 183 6.28 -5.73 26.95
CA LEU A 183 4.95 -6.27 27.23
C LEU A 183 4.66 -6.28 28.73
N GLN A 184 3.39 -6.09 29.04
CA GLN A 184 2.84 -6.41 30.35
C GLN A 184 3.15 -7.86 30.74
N GLU A 185 3.41 -8.10 32.02
CA GLU A 185 3.77 -9.44 32.51
C GLU A 185 2.68 -10.48 32.23
N GLY A 186 1.40 -10.12 32.43
CA GLY A 186 0.27 -10.99 32.13
C GLY A 186 0.20 -11.38 30.66
N ARG A 187 0.33 -10.39 29.76
CA ARG A 187 0.33 -10.58 28.31
C ARG A 187 1.49 -11.47 27.87
N ARG A 188 2.72 -11.17 28.28
CA ARG A 188 3.90 -11.98 27.97
C ARG A 188 3.76 -13.44 28.43
N ASN A 189 3.20 -13.64 29.62
CA ASN A 189 2.98 -14.99 30.14
C ASN A 189 1.90 -15.76 29.38
N GLN A 190 0.88 -15.07 28.83
CA GLN A 190 -0.12 -15.66 27.95
C GLN A 190 0.51 -16.16 26.65
N GLU A 191 1.35 -15.35 26.01
CA GLU A 191 2.06 -15.75 24.79
C GLU A 191 2.98 -16.95 25.03
N PHE A 192 3.70 -16.97 26.16
CA PHE A 192 4.52 -18.12 26.54
C PHE A 192 3.72 -19.39 26.86
N LYS A 193 2.44 -19.28 27.23
CA LYS A 193 1.57 -20.45 27.43
C LYS A 193 1.08 -20.96 26.09
N ALA A 194 0.76 -20.07 25.15
CA ALA A 194 0.36 -20.42 23.79
C ALA A 194 1.51 -21.14 23.06
N VAL A 195 2.74 -20.61 23.18
CA VAL A 195 3.93 -21.14 22.50
C VAL A 195 5.06 -21.38 23.52
N PRO A 196 5.10 -22.55 24.19
CA PRO A 196 6.05 -22.83 25.28
C PRO A 196 7.53 -22.72 24.90
N LYS A 197 7.89 -22.96 23.63
CA LYS A 197 9.28 -22.87 23.14
C LYS A 197 9.85 -21.45 23.29
N TRP A 198 9.04 -20.41 23.14
CA TRP A 198 9.48 -19.03 23.29
C TRP A 198 9.94 -18.71 24.71
N ARG A 199 9.33 -19.31 25.74
CA ARG A 199 9.78 -19.16 27.14
C ARG A 199 11.20 -19.69 27.33
N LYS A 200 11.56 -20.79 26.66
CA LYS A 200 12.91 -21.37 26.71
C LYS A 200 13.92 -20.41 26.07
N TYR A 201 13.61 -19.86 24.89
CA TYR A 201 14.48 -18.90 24.21
C TYR A 201 14.60 -17.58 24.98
N TRP A 202 13.50 -17.07 25.54
CA TRP A 202 13.50 -15.90 26.41
C TRP A 202 14.47 -16.05 27.58
N ARG A 203 14.41 -17.17 28.31
CA ARG A 203 15.34 -17.45 29.41
C ARG A 203 16.79 -17.56 28.93
N ALA A 204 17.03 -18.10 27.74
CA ALA A 204 18.37 -18.19 27.17
C ALA A 204 18.93 -16.81 26.79
N ILE A 205 18.09 -15.90 26.27
CA ILE A 205 18.45 -14.50 26.01
C ILE A 205 18.86 -13.83 27.32
N GLN A 206 18.01 -13.90 28.35
CA GLN A 206 18.30 -13.28 29.65
C GLN A 206 19.59 -13.80 30.29
N LYS A 207 19.94 -15.07 30.10
CA LYS A 207 21.21 -15.64 30.60
C LYS A 207 22.45 -15.16 29.83
N LYS A 208 22.30 -14.76 28.58
CA LYS A 208 23.40 -14.23 27.75
C LYS A 208 23.66 -12.74 27.98
N ASP A 209 22.68 -12.04 28.55
CA ASP A 209 22.80 -10.60 28.80
C ASP A 209 23.84 -10.33 29.88
N LYS A 210 24.88 -9.58 29.52
CA LYS A 210 25.92 -9.16 30.46
C LYS A 210 25.41 -8.01 31.33
N PRO A 211 25.72 -7.98 32.64
CA PRO A 211 25.27 -6.91 33.54
C PRO A 211 25.60 -5.50 33.04
N GLU A 212 26.79 -5.31 32.50
CA GLU A 212 27.29 -4.03 31.95
C GLU A 212 26.51 -3.51 30.73
N LEU A 213 25.80 -4.38 30.00
CA LEU A 213 25.03 -4.02 28.80
C LEU A 213 23.52 -3.94 29.06
N LEU A 214 23.04 -4.28 30.27
CA LEU A 214 21.61 -4.42 30.56
C LEU A 214 20.83 -3.13 30.31
N GLU A 215 21.39 -1.97 30.66
CA GLU A 215 20.74 -0.69 30.44
C GLU A 215 20.54 -0.39 28.95
N LYS A 216 21.61 -0.51 28.16
CA LYS A 216 21.57 -0.35 26.70
C LYS A 216 20.60 -1.32 26.05
N LEU A 217 20.71 -2.62 26.37
CA LEU A 217 19.83 -3.65 25.84
C LEU A 217 18.36 -3.42 26.22
N SER A 218 18.09 -3.04 27.47
CA SER A 218 16.73 -2.72 27.92
C SER A 218 16.15 -1.53 27.16
N TRP A 219 16.97 -0.51 26.89
CA TRP A 219 16.56 0.65 26.11
C TRP A 219 16.23 0.27 24.66
N GLU A 220 17.15 -0.43 23.97
CA GLU A 220 16.98 -0.87 22.57
C GLU A 220 15.75 -1.77 22.41
N ARG A 221 15.55 -2.73 23.31
CA ARG A 221 14.41 -3.67 23.26
C ARG A 221 13.05 -2.99 23.46
N ARG A 222 13.03 -1.79 24.06
CA ARG A 222 11.81 -0.99 24.24
C ARG A 222 11.68 0.13 23.21
N TYR A 223 12.61 0.24 22.25
CA TYR A 223 12.67 1.34 21.31
C TYR A 223 11.35 1.52 20.52
N LEU A 224 10.87 0.47 19.84
CA LEU A 224 9.63 0.57 19.04
C LEU A 224 8.40 0.88 19.90
N GLN A 225 8.35 0.38 21.15
CA GLN A 225 7.31 0.78 22.10
C GLN A 225 7.40 2.27 22.44
N ARG A 226 8.60 2.79 22.75
CA ARG A 226 8.79 4.22 23.02
C ARG A 226 8.38 5.08 21.83
N LEU A 227 8.71 4.65 20.61
CA LEU A 227 8.32 5.32 19.39
C LEU A 227 6.79 5.34 19.21
N MET A 228 6.11 4.21 19.41
CA MET A 228 4.63 4.15 19.43
C MET A 228 4.03 5.09 20.47
N ILE A 229 4.59 5.15 21.68
CA ILE A 229 4.10 6.03 22.76
C ILE A 229 4.25 7.50 22.37
N LYS A 230 5.39 7.89 21.80
CA LYS A 230 5.61 9.26 21.30
C LYS A 230 4.61 9.61 20.21
N PHE A 231 4.44 8.76 19.20
CA PHE A 231 3.45 8.94 18.15
C PHE A 231 2.04 9.13 18.72
N MET A 232 1.65 8.26 19.63
CA MET A 232 0.34 8.27 20.28
C MET A 232 0.06 9.59 21.03
N ARG A 233 1.07 10.19 21.66
CA ARG A 233 0.95 11.51 22.28
C ARG A 233 0.78 12.63 21.25
N ILE A 234 1.52 12.57 20.13
CA ILE A 234 1.40 13.54 19.04
C ILE A 234 0.00 13.45 18.42
N LEU A 235 -0.45 12.24 18.06
CA LEU A 235 -1.76 12.00 17.46
C LEU A 235 -2.92 12.52 18.34
N GLU A 236 -2.87 12.25 19.65
CA GLU A 236 -3.90 12.70 20.58
C GLU A 236 -3.82 14.18 20.93
N SER A 237 -2.72 14.86 20.62
CA SER A 237 -2.62 16.32 20.75
C SER A 237 -3.32 17.07 19.62
N ILE A 238 -3.65 16.38 18.51
CA ILE A 238 -4.33 16.99 17.36
C ILE A 238 -5.81 17.22 17.70
N PRO A 239 -6.30 18.47 17.64
CA PRO A 239 -7.69 18.77 17.99
C PRO A 239 -8.67 18.33 16.89
N GLU A 240 -9.89 17.97 17.29
CA GLU A 240 -10.97 17.58 16.37
C GLU A 240 -11.34 18.73 15.42
N THR A 241 -11.42 19.95 15.93
CA THR A 241 -11.72 21.17 15.17
C THR A 241 -10.70 22.27 15.45
N GLY A 242 -10.44 23.15 14.47
CA GLY A 242 -9.56 24.30 14.62
C GLY A 242 -8.27 24.17 13.82
N GLU A 243 -7.28 25.01 14.16
CA GLU A 243 -5.95 24.99 13.54
C GLU A 243 -5.22 23.68 13.86
N LEU A 244 -4.51 23.17 12.85
CA LEU A 244 -3.71 21.96 12.96
C LEU A 244 -2.34 22.18 12.32
N ASP A 245 -1.32 21.54 12.86
CA ASP A 245 0.01 21.54 12.25
C ASP A 245 0.08 20.44 11.17
N SER A 246 0.20 20.86 9.91
CA SER A 246 0.35 19.94 8.77
C SER A 246 1.56 19.02 8.89
N HIS A 247 2.61 19.41 9.62
CA HIS A 247 3.79 18.57 9.82
C HIS A 247 3.54 17.44 10.81
N SER A 248 2.73 17.69 11.83
CA SER A 248 2.25 16.66 12.76
C SER A 248 1.39 15.61 12.04
N VAL A 249 0.55 16.02 11.09
CA VAL A 249 -0.22 15.08 10.24
C VAL A 249 0.72 14.22 9.39
N ARG A 250 1.67 14.82 8.67
CA ARG A 250 2.65 14.08 7.87
C ARG A 250 3.51 13.12 8.69
N TYR A 251 3.87 13.51 9.91
CA TYR A 251 4.54 12.62 10.85
C TYR A 251 3.67 11.41 11.18
N CYS A 252 2.37 11.62 11.45
CA CYS A 252 1.43 10.54 11.75
C CYS A 252 1.24 9.59 10.56
N GLU A 253 1.15 10.12 9.34
CA GLU A 253 1.06 9.33 8.10
C GLU A 253 2.32 8.47 7.89
N ARG A 254 3.51 9.07 7.96
CA ARG A 254 4.79 8.33 7.85
C ARG A 254 4.99 7.33 8.98
N PHE A 255 4.45 7.61 10.16
CA PHE A 255 4.46 6.66 11.26
C PHE A 255 3.60 5.43 10.92
N LEU A 256 2.38 5.61 10.42
CA LEU A 256 1.55 4.48 9.99
C LEU A 256 2.19 3.70 8.85
N GLU A 257 2.82 4.38 7.88
CA GLU A 257 3.60 3.73 6.83
C GLU A 257 4.68 2.80 7.39
N LEU A 258 5.47 3.26 8.38
CA LEU A 258 6.46 2.42 9.06
C LEU A 258 5.81 1.21 9.75
N MET A 259 4.66 1.40 10.42
CA MET A 259 3.96 0.29 11.09
C MET A 259 3.44 -0.74 10.08
N ILE A 260 2.90 -0.29 8.95
CA ILE A 260 2.45 -1.15 7.86
C ILE A 260 3.62 -1.98 7.34
N ASP A 261 4.76 -1.35 7.04
CA ASP A 261 5.92 -2.04 6.49
C ASP A 261 6.52 -3.07 7.48
N LEU A 262 6.53 -2.75 8.78
CA LEU A 262 6.94 -3.70 9.82
C LEU A 262 5.99 -4.90 9.93
N GLU A 263 4.68 -4.66 9.84
CA GLU A 263 3.65 -5.70 9.94
C GLU A 263 3.52 -6.54 8.67
N ALA A 264 3.89 -5.99 7.51
CA ALA A 264 3.80 -6.62 6.20
C ALA A 264 5.04 -7.48 5.83
N LEU A 265 6.00 -7.61 6.76
CA LEU A 265 7.23 -8.38 6.58
C LEU A 265 7.42 -9.36 7.76
N LEU A 266 7.44 -10.67 7.47
CA LEU A 266 7.44 -11.70 8.52
C LEU A 266 8.59 -11.58 9.55
N PRO A 267 9.87 -11.34 9.14
CA PRO A 267 10.98 -11.12 10.08
C PRO A 267 10.77 -9.99 11.10
N THR A 268 10.09 -8.92 10.74
CA THR A 268 9.80 -7.78 11.62
C THR A 268 8.50 -8.01 12.40
N ARG A 269 7.47 -8.55 11.75
CA ARG A 269 6.14 -8.82 12.29
C ARG A 269 6.16 -9.78 13.48
N ARG A 270 6.88 -10.91 13.37
CA ARG A 270 6.75 -12.11 14.23
C ARG A 270 6.66 -11.83 15.74
N PHE A 271 7.40 -10.86 16.25
CA PHE A 271 7.32 -10.47 17.68
C PHE A 271 6.75 -9.06 17.87
N PHE A 272 6.84 -8.21 16.85
CA PHE A 272 6.36 -6.83 16.89
C PHE A 272 4.83 -6.73 16.93
N ASN A 273 4.11 -7.57 16.18
CA ASN A 273 2.64 -7.58 16.13
C ASN A 273 2.03 -7.67 17.54
N THR A 274 2.57 -8.54 18.40
CA THR A 274 2.15 -8.66 19.81
C THR A 274 2.38 -7.37 20.62
N VAL A 275 3.50 -6.68 20.40
CA VAL A 275 3.84 -5.43 21.11
C VAL A 275 2.96 -4.28 20.63
N MET A 276 2.67 -4.22 19.33
CA MET A 276 1.74 -3.25 18.76
C MET A 276 0.31 -3.45 19.29
N ASP A 277 -0.16 -4.70 19.39
CA ASP A 277 -1.45 -5.05 19.98
C ASP A 277 -1.51 -4.71 21.48
N ASP A 278 -0.44 -4.95 22.25
CA ASP A 278 -0.36 -4.56 23.68
C ASP A 278 -0.32 -3.04 23.89
N CYS A 279 0.13 -2.27 22.91
CA CYS A 279 0.06 -0.81 22.93
C CYS A 279 -1.32 -0.26 22.50
N HIS A 280 -2.22 -1.13 22.04
CA HIS A 280 -3.55 -0.80 21.53
C HIS A 280 -3.53 0.21 20.37
N LEU A 281 -2.46 0.17 19.57
CA LEU A 281 -2.16 1.20 18.57
C LEU A 281 -3.33 1.42 17.59
N VAL A 282 -3.82 0.34 16.98
CA VAL A 282 -4.91 0.41 15.98
C VAL A 282 -6.17 1.03 16.58
N VAL A 283 -6.60 0.56 17.76
CA VAL A 283 -7.81 1.07 18.43
C VAL A 283 -7.67 2.55 18.76
N ARG A 284 -6.49 2.96 19.25
CA ARG A 284 -6.23 4.36 19.56
C ARG A 284 -6.22 5.25 18.32
N CYS A 285 -5.68 4.79 17.21
CA CYS A 285 -5.73 5.50 15.95
C CYS A 285 -7.17 5.65 15.43
N GLN A 286 -7.99 4.59 15.51
CA GLN A 286 -9.39 4.63 15.07
C GLN A 286 -10.22 5.63 15.88
N MET A 287 -9.92 5.77 17.17
CA MET A 287 -10.59 6.72 18.05
C MET A 287 -10.06 8.15 17.96
N ALA A 288 -8.91 8.37 17.30
CA ALA A 288 -8.26 9.68 17.26
C ALA A 288 -9.12 10.72 16.51
N PRO A 289 -9.09 12.00 16.89
CA PRO A 289 -9.84 13.03 16.20
C PRO A 289 -9.47 13.20 14.72
N LEU A 290 -8.21 12.90 14.36
CA LEU A 290 -7.69 13.06 13.01
C LEU A 290 -8.51 12.30 11.95
N THR A 291 -9.09 11.13 12.27
CA THR A 291 -9.89 10.34 11.32
C THR A 291 -11.22 10.98 10.95
N ARG A 292 -11.68 12.00 11.69
CA ARG A 292 -12.93 12.74 11.42
C ARG A 292 -12.69 14.01 10.62
N ARG A 293 -11.43 14.28 10.28
CA ARG A 293 -11.00 15.49 9.58
C ARG A 293 -10.73 15.19 8.12
N SER A 294 -11.04 16.13 7.23
CA SER A 294 -10.68 16.01 5.81
C SER A 294 -9.16 15.96 5.62
N GLU A 295 -8.40 16.67 6.45
CA GLU A 295 -6.93 16.67 6.41
C GLU A 295 -6.33 15.32 6.87
N GLY A 296 -7.15 14.44 7.48
CA GLY A 296 -6.74 13.11 7.93
C GLY A 296 -7.13 11.97 6.98
N GLN A 297 -7.59 12.27 5.75
CA GLN A 297 -8.03 11.25 4.79
C GLN A 297 -6.94 10.21 4.49
N LEU A 298 -5.72 10.64 4.17
CA LEU A 298 -4.59 9.75 3.93
C LEU A 298 -4.23 8.94 5.18
N PHE A 299 -4.26 9.57 6.36
CA PHE A 299 -4.05 8.87 7.63
C PHE A 299 -5.07 7.75 7.85
N ASP A 300 -6.36 7.99 7.57
CA ASP A 300 -7.40 6.97 7.71
C ASP A 300 -7.23 5.82 6.71
N GLN A 301 -6.85 6.12 5.47
CA GLN A 301 -6.52 5.11 4.46
C GLN A 301 -5.35 4.22 4.88
N LEU A 302 -4.27 4.83 5.38
CA LEU A 302 -3.12 4.11 5.94
C LEU A 302 -3.52 3.31 7.18
N LEU A 303 -4.40 3.84 8.03
CA LEU A 303 -4.90 3.14 9.20
C LEU A 303 -5.70 1.89 8.81
N ASN A 304 -6.50 1.95 7.74
CA ASN A 304 -7.21 0.79 7.22
C ASN A 304 -6.23 -0.28 6.69
N MET A 305 -5.16 0.12 6.03
CA MET A 305 -4.07 -0.81 5.65
C MET A 305 -3.38 -1.42 6.87
N LEU A 306 -3.07 -0.62 7.90
CA LEU A 306 -2.46 -1.14 9.13
C LEU A 306 -3.41 -2.10 9.85
N LYS A 307 -4.70 -1.80 9.91
CA LYS A 307 -5.74 -2.66 10.50
C LYS A 307 -5.81 -4.01 9.78
N PHE A 308 -5.71 -4.00 8.45
CA PHE A 308 -5.63 -5.21 7.63
C PHE A 308 -4.42 -6.07 8.03
N TYR A 309 -3.21 -5.50 8.06
CA TYR A 309 -2.01 -6.26 8.42
C TYR A 309 -1.97 -6.68 9.90
N ALA A 310 -2.38 -5.82 10.83
CA ALA A 310 -2.45 -6.16 12.26
C ALA A 310 -3.32 -7.40 12.55
N ARG A 311 -4.28 -7.67 11.66
CA ARG A 311 -5.19 -8.83 11.75
C ARG A 311 -4.99 -9.82 10.59
N PHE A 312 -3.87 -9.77 9.89
CA PHE A 312 -3.60 -10.62 8.73
C PHE A 312 -3.73 -12.11 9.10
N GLU A 313 -4.25 -12.92 8.17
CA GLU A 313 -4.52 -14.35 8.34
C GLU A 313 -3.23 -15.18 8.23
N ILE A 314 -2.28 -14.96 9.14
CA ILE A 314 -0.98 -15.64 9.21
C ILE A 314 -0.61 -16.02 10.64
N SER A 315 0.03 -17.16 10.80
CA SER A 315 0.65 -17.59 12.05
C SER A 315 1.99 -16.87 12.27
N ASP A 316 2.07 -15.96 13.24
CA ASP A 316 3.34 -15.31 13.59
C ASP A 316 4.42 -16.32 14.07
N GLU A 317 4.00 -17.48 14.58
CA GLU A 317 4.91 -18.54 15.00
C GLU A 317 5.55 -19.26 13.81
N THR A 318 4.75 -19.73 12.87
CA THR A 318 5.22 -20.61 11.78
C THR A 318 5.53 -19.84 10.51
N GLY A 319 4.78 -18.77 10.23
CA GLY A 319 4.80 -18.04 8.97
C GLY A 319 3.77 -18.56 7.97
N ASP A 320 2.99 -19.58 8.33
CA ASP A 320 2.02 -20.19 7.42
C ASP A 320 0.70 -19.40 7.40
N PRO A 321 -0.02 -19.37 6.27
CA PRO A 321 -1.37 -18.82 6.20
C PRO A 321 -2.30 -19.56 7.17
N MET A 322 -3.22 -18.81 7.79
CA MET A 322 -4.26 -19.38 8.64
C MET A 322 -5.48 -19.75 7.79
N THR A 323 -6.05 -20.94 8.02
CA THR A 323 -7.30 -21.32 7.35
C THR A 323 -8.51 -20.65 7.98
N ASP A 324 -9.66 -20.62 7.29
CA ASP A 324 -10.94 -20.15 7.85
C ASP A 324 -11.29 -20.84 9.16
N ARG A 325 -10.96 -22.14 9.28
CA ARG A 325 -11.15 -22.91 10.50
C ARG A 325 -10.26 -22.38 11.62
N ASP A 326 -8.99 -22.10 11.35
CA ASP A 326 -8.07 -21.57 12.35
C ASP A 326 -8.49 -20.19 12.82
N MET A 327 -8.92 -19.32 11.89
CA MET A 327 -9.45 -18.00 12.20
C MET A 327 -10.73 -18.08 13.05
N THR A 328 -11.63 -19.01 12.73
CA THR A 328 -12.85 -19.26 13.52
C THR A 328 -12.54 -19.74 14.93
N LEU A 329 -11.60 -20.69 15.08
CA LEU A 329 -11.17 -21.20 16.37
C LEU A 329 -10.51 -20.11 17.22
N LEU A 330 -9.69 -19.25 16.60
CA LEU A 330 -9.07 -18.12 17.27
C LEU A 330 -10.13 -17.13 17.80
N HIS A 331 -11.11 -16.78 16.97
CA HIS A 331 -12.24 -15.92 17.35
C HIS A 331 -13.05 -16.52 18.52
N TYR A 332 -13.40 -17.80 18.42
CA TYR A 332 -14.17 -18.50 19.46
C TYR A 332 -13.40 -18.57 20.78
N SER A 333 -12.07 -18.77 20.72
CA SER A 333 -11.21 -18.75 21.90
C SER A 333 -11.20 -17.37 22.58
N ARG A 334 -11.19 -16.27 21.81
CA ARG A 334 -11.28 -14.90 22.32
C ARG A 334 -12.63 -14.65 23.00
N ILE A 335 -13.74 -14.94 22.32
CA ILE A 335 -15.09 -14.80 22.89
C ILE A 335 -15.25 -15.65 24.15
N THR A 336 -14.80 -16.91 24.12
CA THR A 336 -14.86 -17.80 25.29
C THR A 336 -14.08 -17.23 26.48
N SER A 337 -12.92 -16.61 26.22
CA SER A 337 -12.11 -15.97 27.27
C SER A 337 -12.83 -14.76 27.87
N LEU A 338 -13.50 -13.96 27.03
CA LEU A 338 -14.35 -12.85 27.45
C LEU A 338 -15.57 -13.32 28.26
N GLN A 339 -16.25 -14.37 27.82
CA GLN A 339 -17.38 -14.97 28.55
C GLN A 339 -16.95 -15.54 29.91
N LYS A 340 -15.77 -16.17 29.99
CA LYS A 340 -15.18 -16.62 31.27
C LYS A 340 -14.88 -15.44 32.21
N ALA A 341 -14.33 -14.35 31.68
CA ALA A 341 -14.08 -13.12 32.45
C ALA A 341 -15.39 -12.54 33.00
N ALA A 342 -16.40 -12.42 32.13
CA ALA A 342 -17.74 -11.96 32.47
C ALA A 342 -18.39 -12.84 33.55
N PHE A 343 -18.40 -14.16 33.37
CA PHE A 343 -19.01 -15.10 34.32
C PHE A 343 -18.35 -15.05 35.70
N SER A 344 -17.01 -14.97 35.73
CA SER A 344 -16.23 -15.03 36.97
C SER A 344 -16.39 -13.76 37.82
N LYS A 345 -16.51 -12.60 37.17
CA LYS A 345 -16.35 -11.29 37.84
C LYS A 345 -17.62 -10.43 37.82
N PHE A 346 -18.59 -10.70 36.95
CA PHE A 346 -19.71 -9.80 36.68
C PHE A 346 -21.06 -10.55 36.61
N PRO A 347 -21.80 -10.60 37.73
CA PRO A 347 -23.14 -11.21 37.77
C PRO A 347 -24.10 -10.64 36.72
N ASP A 348 -24.01 -9.34 36.44
CA ASP A 348 -24.86 -8.64 35.47
C ASP A 348 -24.63 -9.09 34.02
N LEU A 349 -23.47 -9.69 33.73
CA LEU A 349 -23.13 -10.24 32.41
C LEU A 349 -23.37 -11.75 32.31
N ARG A 350 -24.11 -12.36 33.25
CA ARG A 350 -24.34 -13.82 33.26
C ARG A 350 -25.09 -14.32 32.03
N LEU A 351 -26.04 -13.54 31.51
CA LEU A 351 -26.74 -13.86 30.27
C LEU A 351 -25.79 -13.85 29.06
N PHE A 352 -24.94 -12.83 28.96
CA PHE A 352 -23.89 -12.75 27.94
C PHE A 352 -22.91 -13.93 28.03
N ALA A 353 -22.49 -14.27 29.26
CA ALA A 353 -21.51 -15.32 29.50
C ALA A 353 -22.00 -16.73 29.15
N LEU A 354 -23.32 -16.96 29.16
CA LEU A 354 -23.96 -18.24 28.85
C LEU A 354 -24.51 -18.32 27.42
N ALA A 355 -24.48 -17.22 26.68
CA ALA A 355 -24.99 -17.16 25.31
C ALA A 355 -24.07 -17.90 24.32
N ASN A 356 -24.62 -18.34 23.20
CA ASN A 356 -23.82 -18.88 22.10
C ASN A 356 -23.05 -17.76 21.39
N VAL A 357 -21.84 -18.06 20.90
CA VAL A 357 -20.93 -17.09 20.28
C VAL A 357 -21.63 -16.23 19.22
N ALA A 358 -22.34 -16.85 18.28
CA ALA A 358 -23.00 -16.17 17.17
C ALA A 358 -24.09 -15.14 17.58
N SER A 359 -24.57 -15.18 18.83
CA SER A 359 -25.55 -14.21 19.33
C SER A 359 -24.91 -12.98 19.98
N VAL A 360 -23.61 -13.04 20.29
CA VAL A 360 -22.91 -12.03 21.08
C VAL A 360 -21.67 -11.45 20.40
N ASP A 361 -21.21 -12.02 19.30
CA ASP A 361 -19.95 -11.65 18.66
C ASP A 361 -20.06 -10.54 17.61
N THR A 362 -21.27 -10.05 17.30
CA THR A 362 -21.42 -8.89 16.42
C THR A 362 -21.14 -7.59 17.17
N ARG A 363 -20.58 -6.59 16.48
CA ARG A 363 -20.28 -5.27 17.07
C ARG A 363 -21.48 -4.65 17.79
N ASP A 364 -22.66 -4.70 17.18
CA ASP A 364 -23.91 -4.19 17.78
C ASP A 364 -24.31 -4.95 19.04
N SER A 365 -24.14 -6.28 19.06
CA SER A 365 -24.49 -7.10 20.22
C SER A 365 -23.50 -6.86 21.36
N LEU A 366 -22.20 -6.77 21.06
CA LEU A 366 -21.18 -6.36 22.03
C LEU A 366 -21.49 -4.97 22.58
N HIS A 367 -21.84 -4.00 21.73
CA HIS A 367 -22.21 -2.66 22.20
C HIS A 367 -23.43 -2.69 23.13
N ARG A 368 -24.45 -3.50 22.85
CA ARG A 368 -25.61 -3.68 23.73
C ARG A 368 -25.24 -4.27 25.11
N HIS A 369 -24.30 -5.23 25.16
CA HIS A 369 -23.88 -5.85 26.42
C HIS A 369 -22.88 -5.01 27.22
N PHE A 370 -21.92 -4.39 26.56
CA PHE A 370 -20.83 -3.65 27.21
C PHE A 370 -21.13 -2.15 27.38
N GLY A 371 -22.05 -1.57 26.60
CA GLY A 371 -22.30 -0.13 26.59
C GLY A 371 -22.79 0.45 27.92
N ASN A 372 -23.55 -0.33 28.69
CA ASN A 372 -24.10 0.10 29.99
C ASN A 372 -23.19 -0.21 31.19
N LEU A 373 -22.04 -0.85 30.97
CA LEU A 373 -21.12 -1.18 32.06
C LEU A 373 -20.43 0.07 32.60
N SER A 374 -20.09 0.03 33.89
CA SER A 374 -19.26 1.07 34.52
C SER A 374 -17.81 0.97 34.05
N GLU A 375 -17.07 2.07 34.13
CA GLU A 375 -15.63 2.09 33.82
C GLU A 375 -14.85 1.05 34.63
N LYS A 376 -15.18 0.93 35.93
CA LYS A 376 -14.60 -0.08 36.82
C LYS A 376 -14.84 -1.51 36.31
N ALA A 377 -16.04 -1.79 35.80
CA ALA A 377 -16.37 -3.11 35.27
C ALA A 377 -15.60 -3.39 33.96
N LEU A 378 -15.62 -2.45 33.02
CA LEU A 378 -14.85 -2.57 31.76
C LEU A 378 -13.36 -2.77 32.04
N ARG A 379 -12.80 -2.00 32.97
CA ARG A 379 -11.40 -2.10 33.38
C ARG A 379 -11.08 -3.48 33.94
N ALA A 380 -11.89 -4.00 34.86
CA ALA A 380 -11.64 -5.30 35.45
C ALA A 380 -11.78 -6.47 34.44
N ILE A 381 -12.64 -6.36 33.42
CA ILE A 381 -12.65 -7.30 32.29
C ILE A 381 -11.36 -7.19 31.49
N ALA A 382 -10.95 -5.98 31.11
CA ALA A 382 -9.73 -5.75 30.33
C ALA A 382 -8.47 -6.22 31.09
N THR A 383 -8.38 -6.02 32.40
CA THR A 383 -7.30 -6.55 33.25
C THR A 383 -7.29 -8.08 33.28
N TYR A 384 -8.47 -8.72 33.40
CA TYR A 384 -8.58 -10.18 33.38
C TYR A 384 -8.08 -10.78 32.06
N LEU A 385 -8.32 -10.08 30.94
CA LEU A 385 -7.87 -10.45 29.60
C LEU A 385 -6.42 -10.02 29.31
N HIS A 386 -5.71 -9.46 30.30
CA HIS A 386 -4.34 -8.95 30.16
C HIS A 386 -4.18 -7.88 29.07
N LEU A 387 -5.20 -7.04 28.89
CA LEU A 387 -5.18 -5.92 27.94
C LEU A 387 -4.70 -4.64 28.60
N VAL A 388 -4.97 -4.45 29.89
CA VAL A 388 -4.56 -3.26 30.64
C VAL A 388 -3.92 -3.65 31.97
N PRO A 389 -3.05 -2.80 32.55
CA PRO A 389 -2.35 -3.13 33.78
C PRO A 389 -3.32 -3.39 34.94
N PRO A 390 -2.98 -4.33 35.84
CA PRO A 390 -3.70 -4.50 37.10
C PRO A 390 -3.71 -3.21 37.95
N GLU A 391 -4.72 -3.06 38.80
CA GLU A 391 -4.75 -1.99 39.79
C GLU A 391 -3.48 -2.04 40.67
N GLY A 392 -2.82 -0.89 40.84
CA GLY A 392 -1.56 -0.74 41.59
C GLY A 392 -0.29 -0.96 40.76
N LYS A 393 -0.39 -1.36 39.48
CA LYS A 393 0.74 -1.51 38.55
C LYS A 393 0.71 -0.53 37.38
N GLU A 394 -0.09 0.53 37.46
CA GLU A 394 -0.26 1.49 36.36
C GLU A 394 1.03 2.23 36.03
N SER A 395 1.87 2.49 37.03
CA SER A 395 3.19 3.14 36.86
C SER A 395 4.18 2.30 36.06
N GLU A 396 4.01 0.97 35.99
CA GLU A 396 4.83 0.08 35.17
C GLU A 396 4.47 0.18 33.68
N SER A 397 3.27 0.67 33.35
CA SER A 397 2.77 0.77 31.97
C SER A 397 1.88 2.01 31.74
N PRO A 398 2.41 3.22 31.96
CA PRO A 398 1.64 4.47 32.03
C PRO A 398 1.03 4.93 30.70
N TRP A 399 1.38 4.28 29.59
CA TRP A 399 0.85 4.60 28.26
C TRP A 399 -0.52 3.99 27.98
N HIS A 400 -1.03 3.10 28.85
CA HIS A 400 -2.36 2.52 28.70
C HIS A 400 -3.43 3.56 28.99
N ARG A 401 -4.36 3.73 28.05
CA ARG A 401 -5.60 4.47 28.29
C ARG A 401 -6.57 3.62 29.10
N LEU A 402 -7.26 4.25 30.04
CA LEU A 402 -8.18 3.58 30.97
C LEU A 402 -9.55 4.26 31.02
N ASP A 403 -9.79 5.26 30.16
CA ASP A 403 -11.08 5.93 30.09
C ASP A 403 -12.19 5.00 29.57
N LYS A 404 -13.41 5.22 30.05
CA LYS A 404 -14.58 4.39 29.72
C LYS A 404 -14.77 4.19 28.21
N GLU A 405 -14.67 5.26 27.41
CA GLU A 405 -14.86 5.21 25.96
C GLU A 405 -13.83 4.29 25.30
N PHE A 406 -12.55 4.43 25.67
CA PHE A 406 -11.48 3.58 25.16
C PHE A 406 -11.63 2.12 25.58
N LEU A 407 -11.89 1.84 26.86
CA LEU A 407 -12.03 0.45 27.34
C LEU A 407 -13.19 -0.28 26.67
N LYS A 408 -14.30 0.44 26.42
CA LYS A 408 -15.45 -0.05 25.66
C LYS A 408 -15.02 -0.43 24.24
N GLU A 409 -14.39 0.49 23.51
CA GLU A 409 -13.95 0.23 22.13
C GLU A 409 -12.89 -0.89 22.05
N LEU A 410 -11.96 -0.94 23.00
CA LEU A 410 -10.94 -1.99 23.09
C LEU A 410 -11.56 -3.39 23.23
N LEU A 411 -12.56 -3.53 24.10
CA LEU A 411 -13.25 -4.81 24.28
C LEU A 411 -14.10 -5.16 23.06
N ILE A 412 -14.78 -4.19 22.45
CA ILE A 412 -15.61 -4.44 21.26
C ILE A 412 -14.74 -4.83 20.06
N SER A 413 -13.79 -3.98 19.68
CA SER A 413 -12.95 -4.18 18.49
C SER A 413 -12.13 -5.47 18.52
N ARG A 414 -11.73 -5.95 19.71
CA ARG A 414 -10.97 -7.21 19.86
C ARG A 414 -11.83 -8.46 19.67
N HIS A 415 -13.12 -8.38 19.95
CA HIS A 415 -14.04 -9.51 20.00
C HIS A 415 -15.12 -9.47 18.93
N GLU A 416 -15.24 -8.39 18.15
CA GLU A 416 -16.19 -8.34 17.04
C GLU A 416 -15.85 -9.36 15.96
N ARG A 417 -16.88 -9.97 15.38
CA ARG A 417 -16.77 -10.87 14.25
C ARG A 417 -16.12 -10.13 13.08
N ARG A 418 -15.14 -10.78 12.47
CA ARG A 418 -14.45 -10.29 11.27
C ARG A 418 -15.00 -10.94 10.02
N ILE A 419 -14.96 -10.20 8.92
CA ILE A 419 -15.09 -10.70 7.56
C ILE A 419 -13.73 -11.29 7.15
N SER A 420 -13.71 -12.41 6.44
CA SER A 420 -12.44 -12.98 5.95
C SER A 420 -11.87 -12.10 4.85
N GLN A 421 -10.55 -12.16 4.63
CA GLN A 421 -9.90 -11.41 3.54
C GLN A 421 -10.52 -11.75 2.18
N LEU A 422 -10.89 -13.02 1.98
CA LEU A 422 -11.52 -13.49 0.76
C LEU A 422 -12.94 -12.94 0.57
N GLU A 423 -13.76 -12.89 1.62
CA GLU A 423 -15.12 -12.33 1.54
C GLU A 423 -15.08 -10.82 1.27
N GLU A 424 -14.11 -10.09 1.85
CA GLU A 424 -13.89 -8.67 1.57
C GLU A 424 -13.48 -8.44 0.11
N LEU A 425 -12.53 -9.22 -0.40
CA LEU A 425 -12.10 -9.17 -1.80
C LEU A 425 -13.24 -9.46 -2.78
N ASN A 426 -14.04 -10.50 -2.52
CA ASN A 426 -15.15 -10.90 -3.39
C ASN A 426 -16.29 -9.87 -3.39
N SER A 427 -16.43 -9.11 -2.30
CA SER A 427 -17.42 -8.03 -2.18
C SER A 427 -16.96 -6.71 -2.82
N MET A 428 -15.72 -6.63 -3.31
CA MET A 428 -15.15 -5.41 -3.87
C MET A 428 -15.53 -5.24 -5.35
N PRO A 429 -16.01 -4.05 -5.77
CA PRO A 429 -16.19 -3.72 -7.18
C PRO A 429 -14.87 -3.80 -7.97
N LEU A 430 -14.96 -4.17 -9.25
CA LEU A 430 -13.80 -4.25 -10.16
C LEU A 430 -13.51 -2.93 -10.88
N TYR A 431 -14.53 -2.07 -11.03
CA TYR A 431 -14.39 -0.78 -11.67
C TYR A 431 -14.18 0.34 -10.65
N PRO A 432 -13.33 1.34 -10.95
CA PRO A 432 -13.20 2.51 -10.10
C PRO A 432 -14.42 3.44 -10.25
N THR A 433 -14.78 4.11 -9.16
CA THR A 433 -15.81 5.16 -9.11
C THR A 433 -15.17 6.54 -8.99
N GLU A 434 -15.97 7.59 -9.09
CA GLU A 434 -15.58 8.99 -8.86
C GLU A 434 -14.83 9.20 -7.53
N GLU A 435 -15.14 8.41 -6.49
CA GLU A 435 -14.51 8.50 -5.18
C GLU A 435 -13.03 8.09 -5.22
N VAL A 436 -12.65 7.22 -6.17
CA VAL A 436 -11.28 6.68 -6.29
C VAL A 436 -10.51 7.35 -7.42
N ILE A 437 -11.16 7.63 -8.56
CA ILE A 437 -10.50 8.11 -9.79
C ILE A 437 -9.70 9.40 -9.53
N TRP A 438 -10.21 10.30 -8.71
CA TRP A 438 -9.59 11.59 -8.40
C TRP A 438 -8.96 11.67 -7.00
N ASP A 439 -8.88 10.55 -6.27
CA ASP A 439 -8.20 10.51 -4.98
C ASP A 439 -6.67 10.36 -5.17
N GLU A 440 -5.94 11.46 -5.05
CA GLU A 440 -4.49 11.50 -5.29
C GLU A 440 -3.66 10.74 -4.24
N ASN A 441 -4.26 10.31 -3.13
CA ASN A 441 -3.60 9.49 -2.12
C ASN A 441 -3.39 8.04 -2.56
N VAL A 442 -4.23 7.57 -3.48
CA VAL A 442 -4.24 6.19 -4.03
C VAL A 442 -4.06 6.16 -5.55
N VAL A 443 -4.44 7.21 -6.26
CA VAL A 443 -4.23 7.40 -7.71
C VAL A 443 -3.40 8.68 -7.92
N PRO A 444 -2.08 8.62 -7.66
CA PRO A 444 -1.21 9.78 -7.78
C PRO A 444 -1.12 10.26 -9.22
N THR A 445 -0.91 11.57 -9.41
CA THR A 445 -0.63 12.13 -10.74
C THR A 445 0.83 11.89 -11.14
N GLU A 446 1.15 12.04 -12.44
CA GLU A 446 2.52 12.03 -12.95
C GLU A 446 3.47 13.05 -12.25
N ILE A 447 2.91 14.06 -11.57
CA ILE A 447 3.66 15.15 -10.91
C ILE A 447 4.01 14.79 -9.45
N TYR A 448 3.71 13.58 -9.00
CA TYR A 448 4.01 13.14 -7.64
C TYR A 448 5.50 13.27 -7.30
N SER A 449 5.83 14.10 -6.31
CA SER A 449 7.20 14.48 -5.94
C SER A 449 7.94 13.42 -5.12
N GLY A 450 7.23 12.43 -4.56
CA GLY A 450 7.77 11.46 -3.61
C GLY A 450 7.94 11.98 -2.17
N GLU A 451 7.56 13.23 -1.89
CA GLU A 451 7.70 13.83 -0.55
C GLU A 451 6.68 13.27 0.46
N ASN A 452 5.43 13.10 0.04
CA ASN A 452 4.38 12.51 0.86
C ASN A 452 4.41 10.97 0.74
N CYS A 453 3.72 10.24 1.62
CA CYS A 453 3.47 8.82 1.39
C CYS A 453 2.16 8.63 0.62
N LEU A 454 1.92 7.42 0.13
CA LEU A 454 0.69 7.03 -0.54
C LEU A 454 0.11 5.82 0.18
N ALA A 455 -1.22 5.69 0.17
CA ALA A 455 -1.90 4.51 0.70
C ALA A 455 -1.85 3.35 -0.30
N LEU A 456 -0.63 2.96 -0.68
CA LEU A 456 -0.35 1.95 -1.70
C LEU A 456 0.45 0.78 -1.14
N PRO A 457 0.13 -0.46 -1.56
CA PRO A 457 1.00 -1.59 -1.29
C PRO A 457 2.40 -1.39 -1.88
N LYS A 458 3.42 -1.91 -1.21
CA LYS A 458 4.80 -1.91 -1.72
C LYS A 458 5.18 -3.28 -2.23
N LEU A 459 5.79 -3.32 -3.41
CA LEU A 459 6.49 -4.50 -3.92
C LEU A 459 7.96 -4.39 -3.53
N ASN A 460 8.41 -5.34 -2.71
CA ASN A 460 9.81 -5.48 -2.33
C ASN A 460 10.18 -6.97 -2.44
N LEU A 461 11.14 -7.45 -1.65
CA LEU A 461 11.64 -8.81 -1.74
C LEU A 461 10.71 -9.88 -1.17
N GLN A 462 9.89 -9.56 -0.16
CA GLN A 462 9.14 -10.56 0.61
C GLN A 462 7.65 -10.23 0.73
N PHE A 463 6.82 -11.28 0.81
CA PHE A 463 5.36 -11.23 0.99
C PHE A 463 4.94 -12.24 2.04
N LEU A 464 3.98 -11.90 2.91
CA LEU A 464 3.57 -12.75 4.02
C LEU A 464 3.06 -14.12 3.57
N THR A 465 2.24 -14.14 2.51
CA THR A 465 1.62 -15.34 1.93
C THR A 465 1.40 -15.11 0.43
N LEU A 466 1.00 -16.16 -0.31
CA LEU A 466 0.58 -15.99 -1.71
C LEU A 466 -0.63 -15.06 -1.84
N HIS A 467 -1.54 -15.08 -0.85
CA HIS A 467 -2.68 -14.17 -0.83
C HIS A 467 -2.22 -12.70 -0.69
N ASP A 468 -1.25 -12.42 0.19
CA ASP A 468 -0.64 -11.09 0.29
C ASP A 468 -0.02 -10.65 -1.05
N TYR A 469 0.82 -11.51 -1.65
CA TYR A 469 1.43 -11.24 -2.95
C TYR A 469 0.38 -10.91 -4.02
N LEU A 470 -0.65 -11.74 -4.18
CA LEU A 470 -1.69 -11.54 -5.17
C LEU A 470 -2.52 -10.29 -4.88
N LEU A 471 -2.85 -10.01 -3.62
CA LEU A 471 -3.63 -8.84 -3.23
C LEU A 471 -2.87 -7.53 -3.43
N ARG A 472 -1.56 -7.49 -3.16
CA ARG A 472 -0.73 -6.30 -3.47
C ARG A 472 -0.71 -6.02 -4.97
N ASN A 473 -0.50 -7.06 -5.79
CA ASN A 473 -0.51 -6.94 -7.24
C ASN A 473 -1.90 -6.55 -7.76
N PHE A 474 -2.97 -7.15 -7.23
CA PHE A 474 -4.36 -6.79 -7.54
C PHE A 474 -4.60 -5.30 -7.32
N ASN A 475 -4.25 -4.78 -6.13
CA ASN A 475 -4.50 -3.38 -5.77
C ASN A 475 -3.64 -2.41 -6.59
N LEU A 476 -2.35 -2.71 -6.78
CA LEU A 476 -1.47 -1.86 -7.58
C LEU A 476 -1.92 -1.81 -9.03
N PHE A 477 -2.26 -2.95 -9.63
CA PHE A 477 -2.74 -3.01 -11.01
C PHE A 477 -4.08 -2.28 -11.16
N ARG A 478 -5.01 -2.44 -10.19
CA ARG A 478 -6.28 -1.71 -10.17
C ARG A 478 -6.07 -0.19 -10.14
N LEU A 479 -5.20 0.29 -9.27
CA LEU A 479 -4.98 1.74 -9.07
C LEU A 479 -4.16 2.36 -10.20
N GLU A 480 -3.20 1.63 -10.77
CA GLU A 480 -2.45 2.06 -11.95
C GLU A 480 -3.36 2.17 -13.18
N SER A 481 -4.20 1.17 -13.44
CA SER A 481 -5.19 1.25 -14.54
C SER A 481 -6.22 2.37 -14.30
N THR A 482 -6.53 2.68 -13.04
CA THR A 482 -7.43 3.80 -12.70
C THR A 482 -6.83 5.16 -13.10
N TYR A 483 -5.50 5.32 -13.06
CA TYR A 483 -4.84 6.53 -13.53
C TYR A 483 -5.07 6.75 -15.04
N GLU A 484 -4.93 5.70 -15.86
CA GLU A 484 -5.21 5.78 -17.29
C GLU A 484 -6.69 6.10 -17.57
N ILE A 485 -7.60 5.48 -16.80
CA ILE A 485 -9.04 5.74 -16.89
C ILE A 485 -9.36 7.20 -16.56
N ARG A 486 -8.69 7.80 -15.55
CA ARG A 486 -8.81 9.23 -15.24
C ARG A 486 -8.47 10.09 -16.45
N GLN A 487 -7.33 9.81 -17.10
CA GLN A 487 -6.88 10.56 -18.28
C GLN A 487 -7.87 10.45 -19.44
N ASP A 488 -8.39 9.24 -19.70
CA ASP A 488 -9.37 8.99 -20.76
C ASP A 488 -10.69 9.72 -20.50
N ILE A 489 -11.20 9.68 -19.26
CA ILE A 489 -12.43 10.41 -18.87
C ILE A 489 -12.23 11.91 -19.01
N GLU A 490 -11.11 12.45 -18.51
CA GLU A 490 -10.84 13.89 -18.59
C GLU A 490 -10.77 14.34 -20.06
N ASP A 491 -10.01 13.68 -20.94
CA ASP A 491 -9.94 14.02 -22.37
C ASP A 491 -11.31 13.92 -23.07
N ALA A 492 -12.06 12.85 -22.80
CA ALA A 492 -13.39 12.67 -23.38
C ALA A 492 -14.36 13.78 -22.97
N VAL A 493 -14.42 14.11 -21.68
CA VAL A 493 -15.31 15.15 -21.15
C VAL A 493 -14.86 16.55 -21.61
N TYR A 494 -13.55 16.82 -21.70
CA TYR A 494 -13.03 18.09 -22.26
C TYR A 494 -13.51 18.31 -23.70
N ARG A 495 -13.48 17.25 -24.51
CA ARG A 495 -13.89 17.30 -25.92
C ARG A 495 -15.39 17.42 -26.11
N LEU A 496 -16.19 16.79 -25.26
CA LEU A 496 -17.65 16.89 -25.29
C LEU A 496 -18.14 18.29 -24.89
N ALA A 497 -17.36 19.02 -24.09
CA ALA A 497 -17.67 20.36 -23.62
C ALA A 497 -19.09 20.50 -23.01
N PRO A 498 -19.37 19.82 -21.88
CA PRO A 498 -20.65 19.92 -21.21
C PRO A 498 -20.87 21.30 -20.59
N TRP A 499 -21.95 21.97 -20.99
CA TRP A 499 -22.39 23.25 -20.47
C TRP A 499 -23.83 23.20 -19.98
N ARG A 500 -24.18 24.15 -19.14
CA ARG A 500 -25.54 24.36 -18.67
C ARG A 500 -26.34 25.12 -19.73
N SER A 501 -27.44 24.50 -20.18
CA SER A 501 -28.46 25.12 -21.04
C SER A 501 -29.38 26.07 -20.26
N GLU A 502 -30.16 26.88 -20.96
CA GLU A 502 -31.11 27.85 -20.36
C GLU A 502 -32.20 27.17 -19.53
N ASP A 503 -32.64 25.98 -19.94
CA ASP A 503 -33.61 25.13 -19.24
C ASP A 503 -32.99 24.33 -18.08
N GLY A 504 -31.68 24.48 -17.85
CA GLY A 504 -30.93 23.76 -16.82
C GLY A 504 -30.49 22.35 -17.23
N SER A 505 -30.80 21.90 -18.45
CA SER A 505 -30.30 20.64 -19.00
C SER A 505 -28.81 20.72 -19.38
N VAL A 506 -28.21 19.55 -19.64
CA VAL A 506 -26.84 19.46 -20.13
C VAL A 506 -26.81 19.65 -21.63
N TYR A 507 -26.04 20.62 -22.10
CA TYR A 507 -25.75 20.85 -23.50
C TYR A 507 -24.31 20.47 -23.81
N PHE A 508 -24.10 19.58 -24.77
CA PHE A 508 -22.76 19.19 -25.22
C PHE A 508 -22.35 20.04 -26.42
N GLY A 509 -21.42 20.97 -26.20
CA GLY A 509 -20.96 21.91 -27.24
C GLY A 509 -19.91 21.33 -28.21
N GLY A 510 -19.33 20.18 -27.87
CA GLY A 510 -18.30 19.51 -28.66
C GLY A 510 -18.63 18.05 -28.96
N TRP A 511 -17.64 17.32 -29.47
CA TRP A 511 -17.76 15.91 -29.82
C TRP A 511 -16.48 15.18 -29.45
N ALA A 512 -16.60 13.92 -29.05
CA ALA A 512 -15.47 13.05 -28.75
C ALA A 512 -15.55 11.77 -29.59
N ARG A 513 -14.41 11.27 -30.08
CA ARG A 513 -14.36 9.99 -30.81
C ARG A 513 -14.65 8.79 -29.88
N MET A 514 -14.25 8.91 -28.61
CA MET A 514 -14.28 7.85 -27.60
C MET A 514 -15.47 7.93 -26.65
N ALA A 515 -16.28 9.00 -26.71
CA ALA A 515 -17.45 9.16 -25.85
C ALA A 515 -18.64 9.76 -26.59
N HIS A 516 -19.84 9.35 -26.21
CA HIS A 516 -21.09 9.83 -26.79
C HIS A 516 -22.12 10.18 -25.71
N PRO A 517 -22.95 11.22 -25.94
CA PRO A 517 -24.12 11.47 -25.11
C PRO A 517 -25.09 10.28 -25.14
N ILE A 518 -25.58 9.90 -23.96
CA ILE A 518 -26.57 8.83 -23.82
C ILE A 518 -27.95 9.39 -24.21
N THR A 519 -28.66 8.65 -25.08
CA THR A 519 -30.05 8.95 -25.46
C THR A 519 -31.04 8.30 -24.50
N SER A 520 -30.78 7.06 -24.09
CA SER A 520 -31.52 6.36 -23.05
C SER A 520 -30.65 5.34 -22.34
N PHE A 521 -30.93 5.11 -21.06
CA PHE A 521 -30.31 4.08 -20.25
C PHE A 521 -31.38 3.45 -19.38
N ALA A 522 -31.41 2.12 -19.31
CA ALA A 522 -32.33 1.40 -18.43
C ALA A 522 -31.71 0.10 -17.94
N VAL A 523 -31.83 -0.17 -16.64
CA VAL A 523 -31.54 -1.50 -16.07
C VAL A 523 -32.67 -2.44 -16.47
N VAL A 524 -32.33 -3.52 -17.19
CA VAL A 524 -33.31 -4.44 -17.78
C VAL A 524 -33.42 -5.76 -17.03
N GLU A 525 -32.39 -6.15 -16.28
CA GLU A 525 -32.39 -7.39 -15.51
C GLU A 525 -31.55 -7.25 -14.24
N VAL A 526 -32.10 -7.73 -13.13
CA VAL A 526 -31.38 -7.94 -11.87
C VAL A 526 -31.65 -9.36 -11.42
N ALA A 527 -30.64 -10.22 -11.54
CA ALA A 527 -30.75 -11.62 -11.16
C ALA A 527 -30.69 -11.79 -9.64
N LYS A 528 -31.18 -12.92 -9.12
CA LYS A 528 -31.13 -13.22 -7.69
C LYS A 528 -29.67 -13.50 -7.25
N PRO A 529 -29.26 -13.10 -6.05
CA PRO A 529 -27.97 -13.48 -5.47
C PRO A 529 -27.77 -15.00 -5.44
N ASN A 530 -26.52 -15.45 -5.58
CA ASN A 530 -26.17 -16.84 -5.29
C ASN A 530 -26.28 -17.10 -3.78
N ILE A 531 -26.31 -18.38 -3.39
CA ILE A 531 -26.41 -18.77 -1.98
C ILE A 531 -25.17 -18.28 -1.23
N GLY A 532 -25.37 -17.47 -0.20
CA GLY A 532 -24.30 -16.92 0.65
C GLY A 532 -23.78 -15.56 0.19
N GLU A 533 -24.03 -15.17 -1.06
CA GLU A 533 -23.66 -13.86 -1.59
C GLU A 533 -24.74 -12.82 -1.29
N LYS A 534 -24.30 -11.57 -1.07
CA LYS A 534 -25.20 -10.44 -0.84
C LYS A 534 -25.55 -9.72 -2.14
N ALA A 535 -24.62 -9.68 -3.09
CA ALA A 535 -24.79 -9.03 -4.39
C ALA A 535 -25.63 -9.90 -5.34
N PRO A 536 -26.38 -9.29 -6.28
CA PRO A 536 -27.05 -10.04 -7.33
C PRO A 536 -26.03 -10.82 -8.17
N SER A 537 -26.43 -11.94 -8.77
CA SER A 537 -25.52 -12.75 -9.59
C SER A 537 -25.21 -12.12 -10.95
N CYS A 538 -26.08 -11.23 -11.42
CA CYS A 538 -25.94 -10.53 -12.70
C CYS A 538 -26.83 -9.28 -12.70
N VAL A 539 -26.34 -8.21 -13.31
CA VAL A 539 -27.09 -6.98 -13.56
C VAL A 539 -26.87 -6.57 -15.02
N ARG A 540 -27.96 -6.44 -15.79
CA ARG A 540 -27.92 -6.01 -17.19
C ARG A 540 -28.60 -4.66 -17.37
N ALA A 541 -28.03 -3.83 -18.25
CA ALA A 541 -28.62 -2.58 -18.67
C ALA A 541 -28.50 -2.40 -20.19
N ASP A 542 -29.46 -1.71 -20.78
CA ASP A 542 -29.42 -1.32 -22.18
C ASP A 542 -29.11 0.18 -22.27
N VAL A 543 -28.05 0.55 -23.02
CA VAL A 543 -27.68 1.93 -23.31
C VAL A 543 -27.89 2.24 -24.79
N THR A 544 -28.53 3.36 -25.09
CA THR A 544 -28.77 3.81 -26.47
C THR A 544 -28.02 5.10 -26.76
N VAL A 545 -27.33 5.14 -27.89
CA VAL A 545 -26.63 6.32 -28.41
C VAL A 545 -27.05 6.60 -29.85
N THR A 546 -26.94 7.86 -30.27
CA THR A 546 -27.18 8.28 -31.65
C THR A 546 -25.84 8.56 -32.34
N LEU A 547 -25.45 7.69 -33.26
CA LEU A 547 -24.16 7.73 -33.98
C LEU A 547 -24.24 8.53 -35.28
N SER A 548 -24.84 9.72 -35.25
CA SER A 548 -24.83 10.66 -36.38
C SER A 548 -23.46 11.35 -36.51
N VAL A 549 -22.43 10.55 -36.72
CA VAL A 549 -21.01 10.94 -36.81
C VAL A 549 -20.40 10.46 -38.12
N ARG A 550 -19.13 10.76 -38.36
CA ARG A 550 -18.40 10.25 -39.53
C ARG A 550 -18.44 8.72 -39.55
N ASN A 551 -18.58 8.14 -40.75
CA ASN A 551 -18.68 6.69 -40.93
C ASN A 551 -17.56 5.92 -40.22
N GLU A 552 -16.32 6.39 -40.27
CA GLU A 552 -15.18 5.76 -39.55
C GLU A 552 -15.46 5.60 -38.04
N ILE A 553 -15.99 6.64 -37.40
CA ILE A 553 -16.33 6.64 -35.97
C ILE A 553 -17.54 5.75 -35.71
N LYS A 554 -18.55 5.80 -36.59
CA LYS A 554 -19.72 4.91 -36.50
C LYS A 554 -19.30 3.44 -36.54
N HIS A 555 -18.42 3.06 -37.48
CA HIS A 555 -17.88 1.71 -37.58
C HIS A 555 -17.07 1.31 -36.34
N GLU A 556 -16.32 2.24 -35.74
CA GLU A 556 -15.60 1.96 -34.48
C GLU A 556 -16.55 1.65 -33.32
N TRP A 557 -17.65 2.38 -33.17
CA TRP A 557 -18.65 2.10 -32.14
C TRP A 557 -19.44 0.82 -32.41
N GLU A 558 -19.82 0.58 -33.66
CA GLU A 558 -20.43 -0.68 -34.09
C GLU A 558 -19.45 -1.87 -34.01
N SER A 559 -18.15 -1.60 -33.86
CA SER A 559 -17.12 -2.62 -33.66
C SER A 559 -16.91 -3.03 -32.20
N LEU A 560 -17.63 -2.45 -31.24
CA LEU A 560 -17.59 -2.96 -29.86
C LEU A 560 -17.93 -4.45 -29.85
N ARG A 561 -17.13 -5.20 -29.10
CA ARG A 561 -17.19 -6.66 -28.95
C ARG A 561 -17.65 -7.04 -27.56
N LYS A 562 -18.02 -8.32 -27.41
CA LYS A 562 -18.25 -8.88 -26.08
C LYS A 562 -16.98 -8.69 -25.24
N HIS A 563 -17.15 -8.39 -23.96
CA HIS A 563 -16.07 -8.15 -23.00
C HIS A 563 -15.34 -6.79 -23.11
N ASP A 564 -15.69 -5.94 -24.09
CA ASP A 564 -15.16 -4.58 -24.13
C ASP A 564 -15.69 -3.77 -22.93
N VAL A 565 -14.80 -3.14 -22.18
CA VAL A 565 -15.19 -2.31 -21.03
C VAL A 565 -15.54 -0.88 -21.48
N CYS A 566 -16.66 -0.37 -21.01
CA CYS A 566 -17.10 1.02 -21.17
C CYS A 566 -17.33 1.68 -19.80
N PHE A 567 -17.38 3.01 -19.78
CA PHE A 567 -17.69 3.81 -18.59
C PHE A 567 -18.92 4.66 -18.82
N LEU A 568 -19.84 4.61 -17.86
CA LEU A 568 -21.03 5.45 -17.76
C LEU A 568 -20.68 6.64 -16.87
N VAL A 569 -20.88 7.85 -17.36
CA VAL A 569 -20.51 9.09 -16.68
C VAL A 569 -21.73 10.00 -16.57
N THR A 570 -21.87 10.62 -15.40
CA THR A 570 -22.85 11.67 -15.12
C THR A 570 -22.14 13.00 -14.96
N VAL A 571 -22.47 13.97 -15.81
CA VAL A 571 -22.05 15.37 -15.64
C VAL A 571 -23.24 16.29 -15.35
N ARG A 572 -23.03 17.28 -14.48
CA ARG A 572 -23.97 18.35 -14.13
C ARG A 572 -23.22 19.69 -14.20
N PRO A 573 -22.99 20.21 -15.40
CA PRO A 573 -22.22 21.44 -15.57
C PRO A 573 -22.92 22.63 -14.93
N THR A 574 -22.12 23.48 -14.29
CA THR A 574 -22.59 24.74 -13.70
C THR A 574 -22.31 25.94 -14.60
N GLN A 575 -21.38 25.79 -15.55
CA GLN A 575 -20.91 26.86 -16.43
C GLN A 575 -21.81 27.04 -17.65
N GLY A 576 -22.00 28.27 -18.09
CA GLY A 576 -22.80 28.60 -19.27
C GLY A 576 -22.15 28.21 -20.59
N ILE A 577 -22.95 28.13 -21.66
CA ILE A 577 -22.52 27.78 -23.01
C ILE A 577 -21.37 28.69 -23.48
N GLY A 578 -20.32 28.09 -24.06
CA GLY A 578 -19.15 28.80 -24.58
C GLY A 578 -18.04 29.06 -23.56
N THR A 579 -18.21 28.64 -22.29
CA THR A 579 -17.15 28.80 -21.28
C THR A 579 -15.96 27.90 -21.61
N LYS A 580 -14.75 28.49 -21.62
CA LYS A 580 -13.50 27.75 -21.86
C LYS A 580 -13.00 27.12 -20.57
N TYR A 581 -12.62 25.85 -20.64
CA TYR A 581 -11.97 25.18 -19.52
C TYR A 581 -10.51 25.58 -19.36
N ASP A 582 -10.08 25.61 -18.10
CA ASP A 582 -8.69 25.78 -17.70
C ASP A 582 -8.12 24.41 -17.29
N TYR A 583 -7.19 23.89 -18.09
CA TYR A 583 -6.52 22.61 -17.84
C TYR A 583 -5.70 22.58 -16.54
N ARG A 584 -5.50 23.72 -15.87
CA ARG A 584 -4.81 23.81 -14.58
C ARG A 584 -5.73 23.60 -13.39
N LYS A 585 -7.05 23.62 -13.61
CA LYS A 585 -8.06 23.46 -12.55
C LYS A 585 -8.70 22.08 -12.63
N SER A 586 -9.29 21.65 -11.51
CA SER A 586 -9.99 20.36 -11.43
C SER A 586 -11.06 20.25 -12.52
N MET A 587 -10.97 19.19 -13.31
CA MET A 587 -11.98 18.89 -14.31
C MET A 587 -13.33 18.53 -13.67
N VAL A 588 -13.29 17.81 -12.55
CA VAL A 588 -14.47 17.37 -11.80
C VAL A 588 -15.35 18.58 -11.47
N GLU A 589 -14.75 19.66 -10.97
CA GLU A 589 -15.47 20.88 -10.62
C GLU A 589 -15.92 21.67 -11.84
N GLN A 590 -15.10 21.74 -12.89
CA GLN A 590 -15.38 22.55 -14.07
C GLN A 590 -16.48 21.96 -14.95
N ALA A 591 -16.42 20.66 -15.23
CA ALA A 591 -17.40 19.94 -16.02
C ALA A 591 -18.59 19.44 -15.17
N GLY A 592 -18.44 19.46 -13.84
CA GLY A 592 -19.44 18.97 -12.89
C GLY A 592 -19.59 17.45 -12.96
N ILE A 593 -18.49 16.70 -12.98
CA ILE A 593 -18.55 15.23 -12.96
C ILE A 593 -19.09 14.80 -11.59
N VAL A 594 -20.15 13.98 -11.59
CA VAL A 594 -20.84 13.54 -10.36
C VAL A 594 -20.65 12.05 -10.13
N TYR A 595 -20.85 11.22 -11.16
CA TYR A 595 -20.77 9.77 -11.03
C TYR A 595 -20.01 9.14 -12.20
N VAL A 596 -19.25 8.08 -11.89
CA VAL A 596 -18.60 7.20 -12.85
C VAL A 596 -18.88 5.75 -12.48
N ARG A 597 -19.40 4.96 -13.42
CA ARG A 597 -19.58 3.50 -13.25
C ARG A 597 -19.02 2.76 -14.45
N GLY A 598 -18.28 1.68 -14.20
CA GLY A 598 -17.82 0.80 -15.27
C GLY A 598 -18.89 -0.22 -15.66
N CYS A 599 -18.81 -0.68 -16.90
CA CYS A 599 -19.67 -1.71 -17.46
C CYS A 599 -18.92 -2.51 -18.53
N GLU A 600 -19.40 -3.71 -18.83
CA GLU A 600 -18.85 -4.60 -19.84
C GLU A 600 -19.87 -4.84 -20.94
N VAL A 601 -19.48 -4.75 -22.20
CA VAL A 601 -20.38 -4.98 -23.33
C VAL A 601 -20.73 -6.47 -23.42
N GLU A 602 -22.02 -6.80 -23.33
CA GLU A 602 -22.54 -8.13 -23.67
C GLU A 602 -22.72 -8.24 -25.19
N GLY A 603 -23.20 -7.17 -25.83
CA GLY A 603 -23.23 -7.02 -27.29
C GLY A 603 -24.20 -5.94 -27.76
N MET A 604 -24.20 -5.66 -29.06
CA MET A 604 -25.13 -4.72 -29.70
C MET A 604 -26.47 -5.40 -29.97
N LEU A 605 -27.58 -4.68 -29.82
CA LEU A 605 -28.93 -5.20 -30.05
C LEU A 605 -29.35 -5.04 -31.52
N ASP A 606 -30.09 -6.03 -32.03
CA ASP A 606 -30.80 -5.95 -33.30
C ASP A 606 -32.14 -5.21 -33.14
N ALA A 607 -32.85 -4.99 -34.26
CA ALA A 607 -34.17 -4.35 -34.26
C ALA A 607 -35.25 -5.13 -33.47
N SER A 608 -34.99 -6.38 -33.10
CA SER A 608 -35.87 -7.21 -32.28
C SER A 608 -35.46 -7.27 -30.80
N GLY A 609 -34.45 -6.49 -30.38
CA GLY A 609 -33.97 -6.43 -29.00
C GLY A 609 -33.13 -7.63 -28.57
N ARG A 610 -32.64 -8.44 -29.53
CA ARG A 610 -31.75 -9.57 -29.27
C ARG A 610 -30.30 -9.15 -29.47
N VAL A 611 -29.40 -9.71 -28.66
CA VAL A 611 -27.96 -9.48 -28.78
C VAL A 611 -27.47 -10.11 -30.09
N ILE A 612 -26.77 -9.33 -30.91
CA ILE A 612 -26.14 -9.79 -32.14
C ILE A 612 -24.94 -10.65 -31.76
N GLU A 613 -25.00 -11.95 -32.04
CA GLU A 613 -23.91 -12.89 -31.74
C GLU A 613 -22.65 -12.63 -32.59
N GLU A 614 -21.49 -12.95 -32.04
CA GLU A 614 -20.21 -12.88 -32.74
C GLU A 614 -20.09 -14.02 -33.78
N GLY A 615 -20.51 -13.74 -35.01
CA GLY A 615 -20.40 -14.66 -36.16
C GLY A 615 -19.36 -14.22 -37.21
N PRO A 616 -19.14 -15.05 -38.26
CA PRO A 616 -18.29 -14.68 -39.39
C PRO A 616 -18.86 -13.45 -40.13
N GLU A 617 -17.97 -12.62 -40.67
CA GLU A 617 -18.36 -11.43 -41.43
C GLU A 617 -19.23 -11.77 -42.65
N PRO A 618 -20.21 -10.91 -43.03
CA PRO A 618 -20.46 -9.56 -42.50
C PRO A 618 -21.52 -9.51 -41.38
N ARG A 619 -21.34 -8.53 -40.49
CA ARG A 619 -22.34 -8.17 -39.46
C ARG A 619 -23.62 -7.64 -40.13
N PRO A 620 -24.80 -7.78 -39.47
CA PRO A 620 -26.03 -7.22 -39.99
C PRO A 620 -25.93 -5.69 -40.09
N GLU A 621 -26.28 -5.13 -41.24
CA GLU A 621 -26.43 -3.67 -41.41
C GLU A 621 -27.68 -3.20 -40.68
N LEU A 622 -27.51 -2.30 -39.70
CA LEU A 622 -28.61 -1.73 -38.94
C LEU A 622 -29.06 -0.40 -39.55
N GLU A 623 -30.36 -0.28 -39.80
CA GLU A 623 -30.96 0.97 -40.30
C GLU A 623 -30.83 2.12 -39.29
N GLY A 624 -30.72 3.35 -39.79
CA GLY A 624 -30.60 4.56 -38.98
C GLY A 624 -29.26 4.71 -38.25
N ASP A 625 -29.21 5.67 -37.32
CA ASP A 625 -28.02 6.03 -36.54
C ASP A 625 -28.14 5.64 -35.05
N ALA A 626 -29.31 5.23 -34.59
CA ALA A 626 -29.49 4.77 -33.22
C ALA A 626 -28.88 3.38 -33.04
N ARG A 627 -28.07 3.21 -32.00
CA ARG A 627 -27.51 1.91 -31.59
C ARG A 627 -27.76 1.69 -30.11
N THR A 628 -28.25 0.50 -29.78
CA THR A 628 -28.44 0.07 -28.40
C THR A 628 -27.46 -1.05 -28.09
N PHE A 629 -26.75 -0.92 -26.98
CA PHE A 629 -25.81 -1.92 -26.47
C PHE A 629 -26.34 -2.47 -25.17
N ARG A 630 -26.31 -3.80 -25.04
CA ARG A 630 -26.54 -4.46 -23.76
C ARG A 630 -25.23 -4.55 -23.00
N LEU A 631 -25.28 -4.14 -21.75
CA LEU A 631 -24.16 -4.00 -20.84
C LEU A 631 -24.36 -4.87 -19.60
N LEU A 632 -23.26 -5.40 -19.08
CA LEU A 632 -23.16 -6.01 -17.76
C LEU A 632 -22.60 -4.97 -16.79
N LEU A 633 -23.32 -4.71 -15.71
CA LEU A 633 -22.89 -3.82 -14.64
C LEU A 633 -22.23 -4.62 -13.52
N ASP A 634 -21.33 -4.00 -12.76
CA ASP A 634 -20.71 -4.64 -11.59
C ASP A 634 -21.78 -4.88 -10.50
N PRO A 635 -22.04 -6.15 -10.13
CA PRO A 635 -23.12 -6.46 -9.19
C PRO A 635 -22.84 -5.98 -7.76
N ASN A 636 -21.57 -5.95 -7.35
CA ASN A 636 -21.19 -5.45 -6.03
C ASN A 636 -21.43 -3.94 -5.96
N GLN A 637 -21.03 -3.19 -6.99
CA GLN A 637 -21.26 -1.75 -7.07
C GLN A 637 -22.76 -1.43 -7.11
N TYR A 638 -23.54 -2.17 -7.91
CA TYR A 638 -24.98 -2.00 -8.00
C TYR A 638 -25.68 -2.16 -6.64
N ARG A 639 -25.29 -3.18 -5.87
CA ARG A 639 -25.81 -3.35 -4.51
C ARG A 639 -25.45 -2.17 -3.60
N LEU A 640 -24.19 -1.72 -3.63
CA LEU A 640 -23.74 -0.59 -2.81
C LEU A 640 -24.51 0.70 -3.13
N ASP A 641 -24.71 0.98 -4.41
CA ASP A 641 -25.47 2.14 -4.87
C ASP A 641 -26.94 2.08 -4.45
N LEU A 642 -27.59 0.90 -4.53
CA LEU A 642 -28.96 0.72 -4.01
C LEU A 642 -29.03 0.87 -2.48
N ASP A 643 -28.04 0.35 -1.76
CA ASP A 643 -27.95 0.51 -0.30
C ASP A 643 -27.83 2.00 0.07
N HIS A 644 -27.10 2.80 -0.72
CA HIS A 644 -27.01 4.25 -0.55
C HIS A 644 -28.33 4.96 -0.90
N ALA A 645 -28.95 4.59 -2.02
CA ALA A 645 -30.22 5.16 -2.46
C ALA A 645 -31.33 4.93 -1.43
N SER A 646 -31.36 3.75 -0.80
CA SER A 646 -32.30 3.43 0.29
C SER A 646 -32.12 4.32 1.54
N LYS A 647 -30.95 4.93 1.70
CA LYS A 647 -30.62 5.86 2.79
C LYS A 647 -30.83 7.33 2.41
N GLY A 648 -31.37 7.61 1.22
CA GLY A 648 -31.75 8.94 0.78
C GLY A 648 -30.79 9.62 -0.20
N THR A 649 -29.79 8.92 -0.74
CA THR A 649 -29.10 9.39 -1.95
C THR A 649 -29.98 9.14 -3.19
N GLU A 650 -29.70 9.83 -4.29
CA GLU A 650 -30.41 9.55 -5.54
C GLU A 650 -29.97 8.21 -6.17
N ASP A 651 -30.79 7.68 -7.08
CA ASP A 651 -30.43 6.49 -7.86
C ASP A 651 -29.48 6.87 -8.99
N VAL A 652 -28.21 6.46 -8.87
CA VAL A 652 -27.13 6.73 -9.83
C VAL A 652 -27.47 6.19 -11.22
N TYR A 653 -28.24 5.10 -11.31
CA TYR A 653 -28.55 4.44 -12.59
C TYR A 653 -29.58 5.20 -13.42
N GLU A 654 -30.19 6.26 -12.88
CA GLU A 654 -31.10 7.16 -13.60
C GLU A 654 -30.41 8.44 -14.10
N THR A 655 -29.12 8.65 -13.80
CA THR A 655 -28.47 9.96 -14.02
C THR A 655 -27.49 10.01 -15.19
N PHE A 656 -27.07 8.86 -15.73
CA PHE A 656 -26.00 8.83 -16.73
C PHE A 656 -26.37 9.58 -18.01
N ASN A 657 -25.44 10.39 -18.50
CA ASN A 657 -25.62 11.19 -19.71
C ASN A 657 -24.46 11.09 -20.70
N ILE A 658 -23.39 10.37 -20.37
CA ILE A 658 -22.26 10.06 -21.25
C ILE A 658 -21.90 8.58 -21.14
N VAL A 659 -21.65 7.93 -22.28
CA VAL A 659 -20.96 6.64 -22.34
C VAL A 659 -19.62 6.81 -23.03
N MET A 660 -18.57 6.24 -22.45
CA MET A 660 -17.20 6.29 -22.94
C MET A 660 -16.66 4.89 -23.18
N ARG A 661 -16.15 4.63 -24.38
CA ARG A 661 -15.36 3.43 -24.70
C ARG A 661 -13.87 3.74 -24.57
N ARG A 662 -13.04 2.70 -24.43
CA ARG A 662 -11.57 2.83 -24.40
C ARG A 662 -10.93 2.07 -25.56
N LYS A 663 -9.63 2.26 -25.78
CA LYS A 663 -8.89 1.49 -26.80
C LYS A 663 -8.74 0.04 -26.33
N PRO A 664 -9.10 -0.99 -27.13
CA PRO A 664 -9.10 -2.38 -26.66
C PRO A 664 -7.75 -2.86 -26.09
N LYS A 665 -6.62 -2.42 -26.66
CA LYS A 665 -5.27 -2.82 -26.20
C LYS A 665 -4.90 -2.27 -24.80
N GLU A 666 -5.54 -1.19 -24.37
CA GLU A 666 -5.32 -0.48 -23.10
C GLU A 666 -6.44 -0.80 -22.09
N ASN A 667 -7.36 -1.73 -22.42
CA ASN A 667 -8.64 -1.91 -21.71
C ASN A 667 -8.87 -3.33 -21.17
N ASN A 668 -7.80 -4.06 -20.88
CA ASN A 668 -7.87 -5.43 -20.34
C ASN A 668 -7.92 -5.48 -18.80
N PHE A 669 -7.97 -4.34 -18.13
CA PHE A 669 -7.73 -4.27 -16.69
C PHE A 669 -8.72 -5.11 -15.88
N LYS A 670 -10.02 -5.05 -16.21
CA LYS A 670 -11.07 -5.81 -15.51
C LYS A 670 -10.84 -7.31 -15.61
N ALA A 671 -10.49 -7.81 -16.80
CA ALA A 671 -10.25 -9.24 -17.01
C ALA A 671 -9.03 -9.73 -16.21
N VAL A 672 -7.97 -8.93 -16.13
CA VAL A 672 -6.80 -9.24 -15.29
C VAL A 672 -7.18 -9.26 -13.81
N LEU A 673 -7.92 -8.25 -13.33
CA LEU A 673 -8.38 -8.18 -11.93
C LEU A 673 -9.29 -9.36 -11.57
N GLU A 674 -10.23 -9.71 -12.46
CA GLU A 674 -11.11 -10.87 -12.30
C GLU A 674 -10.29 -12.17 -12.23
N THR A 675 -9.29 -12.35 -13.11
CA THR A 675 -8.39 -13.51 -13.08
C THR A 675 -7.62 -13.59 -11.76
N ILE A 676 -7.06 -12.48 -11.27
CA ILE A 676 -6.33 -12.46 -9.99
C ILE A 676 -7.28 -12.78 -8.82
N ARG A 677 -8.52 -12.28 -8.84
CA ARG A 677 -9.55 -12.59 -7.84
C ARG A 677 -9.94 -14.06 -7.87
N GLU A 678 -10.15 -14.64 -9.04
CA GLU A 678 -10.44 -16.06 -9.21
C GLU A 678 -9.29 -16.91 -8.69
N LEU A 679 -8.04 -16.57 -9.02
CA LEU A 679 -6.86 -17.24 -8.47
C LEU A 679 -6.88 -17.25 -6.94
N MET A 680 -7.15 -16.11 -6.29
CA MET A 680 -7.24 -16.02 -4.82
C MET A 680 -8.40 -16.82 -4.21
N ASN A 681 -9.42 -17.22 -4.99
CA ASN A 681 -10.48 -18.12 -4.56
C ASN A 681 -10.14 -19.61 -4.74
N THR A 682 -8.99 -19.93 -5.35
CA THR A 682 -8.45 -21.29 -5.43
C THR A 682 -7.44 -21.55 -4.32
N GLU A 683 -7.00 -22.80 -4.16
CA GLU A 683 -5.91 -23.14 -3.24
C GLU A 683 -4.54 -22.58 -3.69
N CYS A 684 -4.44 -21.89 -4.84
CA CYS A 684 -3.20 -21.33 -5.39
C CYS A 684 -2.02 -22.32 -5.36
N VAL A 685 -2.25 -23.55 -5.85
CA VAL A 685 -1.23 -24.60 -5.81
C VAL A 685 -0.06 -24.26 -6.75
N VAL A 686 1.05 -23.82 -6.16
CA VAL A 686 2.35 -23.68 -6.83
C VAL A 686 3.24 -24.86 -6.45
N PRO A 687 4.24 -25.23 -7.28
CA PRO A 687 5.19 -26.25 -6.91
C PRO A 687 5.86 -25.92 -5.56
N GLU A 688 5.92 -26.89 -4.63
CA GLU A 688 6.42 -26.66 -3.26
C GLU A 688 7.84 -26.08 -3.25
N TRP A 689 8.70 -26.49 -4.18
CA TRP A 689 10.07 -26.01 -4.32
C TRP A 689 10.17 -24.55 -4.83
N LEU A 690 9.08 -23.97 -5.36
CA LEU A 690 8.99 -22.56 -5.75
C LEU A 690 8.30 -21.69 -4.70
N HIS A 691 7.44 -22.26 -3.85
CA HIS A 691 6.60 -21.51 -2.91
C HIS A 691 7.39 -20.46 -2.13
N ASP A 692 8.44 -20.87 -1.41
CA ASP A 692 9.23 -19.97 -0.58
C ASP A 692 10.01 -18.95 -1.40
N ILE A 693 10.48 -19.32 -2.60
CA ILE A 693 11.22 -18.42 -3.50
C ILE A 693 10.31 -17.30 -4.00
N VAL A 694 9.08 -17.65 -4.40
CA VAL A 694 8.07 -16.66 -4.85
C VAL A 694 7.75 -15.67 -3.74
N LEU A 695 7.68 -16.14 -2.48
CA LEU A 695 7.48 -15.28 -1.32
C LEU A 695 8.75 -14.57 -0.82
N GLY A 696 9.91 -14.84 -1.44
CA GLY A 696 11.19 -14.23 -1.09
C GLY A 696 11.84 -14.75 0.19
N TYR A 697 11.40 -15.90 0.69
CA TYR A 697 11.93 -16.57 1.86
C TYR A 697 12.93 -17.68 1.47
N GLY A 698 13.69 -18.16 2.45
CA GLY A 698 14.57 -19.32 2.28
C GLY A 698 15.83 -19.06 1.47
N ASP A 699 16.40 -20.14 0.90
CA ASP A 699 17.59 -20.09 0.07
C ASP A 699 17.18 -19.89 -1.41
N PRO A 700 17.56 -18.77 -2.07
CA PRO A 700 17.19 -18.52 -3.46
C PRO A 700 17.76 -19.57 -4.44
N GLY A 701 18.81 -20.31 -4.03
CA GLY A 701 19.39 -21.39 -4.82
C GLY A 701 18.70 -22.74 -4.67
N GLN A 702 17.65 -22.89 -3.85
CA GLN A 702 17.04 -24.20 -3.58
C GLN A 702 16.36 -24.84 -4.80
N ALA A 703 15.88 -24.02 -5.75
CA ALA A 703 15.31 -24.48 -7.02
C ALA A 703 16.35 -24.72 -8.13
N HIS A 704 17.65 -24.58 -7.84
CA HIS A 704 18.70 -24.86 -8.81
C HIS A 704 18.69 -26.34 -9.18
N TYR A 705 18.83 -26.68 -10.47
CA TYR A 705 18.68 -28.05 -10.97
C TYR A 705 19.57 -29.08 -10.25
N THR A 706 20.79 -28.70 -9.83
CA THR A 706 21.72 -29.57 -9.07
C THR A 706 21.28 -29.88 -7.63
N ARG A 707 20.25 -29.19 -7.13
CA ARG A 707 19.69 -29.40 -5.78
C ARG A 707 18.30 -30.02 -5.84
N MET A 708 17.77 -30.24 -7.05
CA MET A 708 16.47 -30.85 -7.26
C MET A 708 16.56 -32.37 -7.08
N PRO A 709 15.67 -32.99 -6.29
CA PRO A 709 15.72 -34.44 -6.04
C PRO A 709 15.42 -35.28 -7.31
N ASN A 710 14.83 -34.66 -8.32
CA ASN A 710 14.47 -35.23 -9.62
C ASN A 710 15.40 -34.75 -10.76
N GLU A 711 16.65 -34.38 -10.44
CA GLU A 711 17.67 -34.11 -11.46
C GLU A 711 17.81 -35.29 -12.43
N ILE A 712 17.82 -35.01 -13.74
CA ILE A 712 17.88 -36.04 -14.77
C ILE A 712 19.36 -36.36 -15.06
N PRO A 713 19.85 -37.58 -14.75
CA PRO A 713 21.27 -37.90 -14.88
C PRO A 713 21.74 -38.12 -16.33
N THR A 714 20.81 -38.34 -17.26
CA THR A 714 21.12 -38.58 -18.67
C THR A 714 20.09 -37.89 -19.54
N LEU A 715 20.55 -36.97 -20.36
CA LEU A 715 19.73 -36.16 -21.25
C LEU A 715 20.14 -36.42 -22.69
N ASP A 716 19.16 -36.63 -23.57
CA ASP A 716 19.43 -36.62 -25.00
C ASP A 716 19.55 -35.17 -25.47
N PHE A 717 20.76 -34.76 -25.82
CA PHE A 717 21.03 -33.42 -26.33
C PHE A 717 20.63 -33.28 -27.80
N ASN A 718 20.15 -34.33 -28.46
CA ASN A 718 19.67 -34.30 -29.84
C ASN A 718 20.67 -33.62 -30.79
N ASP A 719 20.31 -32.47 -31.35
CA ASP A 719 21.08 -31.66 -32.29
C ASP A 719 21.71 -30.40 -31.65
N THR A 720 21.73 -30.31 -30.31
CA THR A 720 22.35 -29.20 -29.56
C THR A 720 23.83 -29.02 -29.96
N PHE A 721 24.56 -30.12 -30.12
CA PHE A 721 25.96 -30.09 -30.55
C PHE A 721 26.08 -30.49 -32.02
N LEU A 722 26.86 -29.70 -32.77
CA LEU A 722 27.07 -29.93 -34.21
C LEU A 722 27.95 -31.17 -34.43
N ASP A 723 28.96 -31.32 -33.58
CA ASP A 723 29.93 -32.40 -33.56
C ASP A 723 30.55 -32.54 -32.16
N MET A 724 31.48 -33.48 -32.02
CA MET A 724 32.17 -33.78 -30.77
C MET A 724 33.07 -32.62 -30.28
N GLU A 725 33.56 -31.76 -31.17
CA GLU A 725 34.39 -30.61 -30.81
C GLU A 725 33.54 -29.49 -30.20
N HIS A 726 32.35 -29.24 -30.76
CA HIS A 726 31.36 -28.35 -30.17
C HIS A 726 30.92 -28.86 -28.79
N LEU A 727 30.70 -30.17 -28.61
CA LEU A 727 30.39 -30.74 -27.29
C LEU A 727 31.53 -30.50 -26.29
N ARG A 728 32.79 -30.73 -26.70
CA ARG A 728 33.96 -30.54 -25.83
C ARG A 728 34.18 -29.10 -25.38
N SER A 729 34.04 -28.16 -26.31
CA SER A 729 34.17 -26.73 -26.01
C SER A 729 33.03 -26.20 -25.12
N SER A 730 31.86 -26.84 -25.14
CA SER A 730 30.70 -26.45 -24.32
C SER A 730 30.83 -26.76 -22.83
N PHE A 731 31.71 -27.69 -22.44
CA PHE A 731 31.92 -28.09 -21.05
C PHE A 731 33.40 -27.98 -20.62
N PRO A 732 33.99 -26.78 -20.58
CA PRO A 732 35.44 -26.59 -20.39
C PRO A 732 35.97 -27.05 -19.02
N GLY A 733 35.11 -27.10 -18.01
CA GLY A 733 35.45 -27.56 -16.65
C GLY A 733 35.24 -29.05 -16.40
N TYR A 734 34.84 -29.84 -17.40
CA TYR A 734 34.46 -31.24 -17.24
C TYR A 734 35.32 -32.19 -18.09
N GLU A 735 35.59 -33.37 -17.56
CA GLU A 735 36.23 -34.46 -18.30
C GLU A 735 35.18 -35.24 -19.11
N ILE A 736 35.31 -35.23 -20.45
CA ILE A 736 34.35 -35.90 -21.33
C ILE A 736 34.82 -37.31 -21.67
N LYS A 737 34.05 -38.30 -21.22
CA LYS A 737 34.29 -39.74 -21.47
C LYS A 737 33.28 -40.27 -22.48
N VAL A 738 33.78 -40.79 -23.59
CA VAL A 738 32.96 -41.38 -24.67
C VAL A 738 32.95 -42.91 -24.57
N LYS A 739 31.89 -43.55 -25.08
CA LYS A 739 31.76 -45.02 -25.07
C LYS A 739 32.60 -45.74 -26.14
N THR A 740 33.18 -44.99 -27.09
CA THR A 740 33.95 -45.53 -28.22
C THR A 740 35.03 -44.53 -28.65
N ASP A 741 36.22 -45.02 -28.98
CA ASP A 741 37.33 -44.20 -29.48
C ASP A 741 37.29 -43.96 -31.00
N ASP A 742 36.42 -44.68 -31.72
CA ASP A 742 36.23 -44.51 -33.17
C ASP A 742 35.55 -43.16 -33.49
N PRO A 743 36.27 -42.18 -34.11
CA PRO A 743 35.73 -40.86 -34.39
C PRO A 743 34.52 -40.89 -35.34
N ARG A 744 34.39 -41.93 -36.18
CA ARG A 744 33.25 -42.07 -37.11
C ARG A 744 31.94 -42.41 -36.41
N LYS A 745 32.03 -42.91 -35.17
CA LYS A 745 30.88 -43.23 -34.31
C LYS A 745 30.54 -42.11 -33.32
N LEU A 746 31.41 -41.09 -33.20
CA LEU A 746 31.19 -39.89 -32.40
C LEU A 746 30.41 -38.84 -33.20
N ILE A 747 29.27 -39.27 -33.73
CA ILE A 747 28.35 -38.42 -34.49
C ILE A 747 27.05 -38.23 -33.70
N ARG A 748 26.41 -37.10 -33.89
CA ARG A 748 25.12 -36.76 -33.27
C ARG A 748 24.04 -37.84 -33.53
N PRO A 749 23.04 -37.99 -32.64
CA PRO A 749 22.83 -37.25 -31.39
C PRO A 749 23.72 -37.73 -30.23
N PHE A 750 23.97 -36.83 -29.27
CA PHE A 750 24.75 -37.13 -28.07
C PHE A 750 23.85 -37.23 -26.84
N LYS A 751 24.11 -38.26 -26.01
CA LYS A 751 23.42 -38.52 -24.74
C LYS A 751 24.38 -38.49 -23.58
#